data_AF-A0A3N5LP63-F1
#
_entry.id   AF-A0A3N5LP63-F1
#
_cell.length_a   1.000
_cell.length_b   1.000
_cell.length_c   1.000
_cell.angle_alpha   90.00
_cell.angle_beta   90.00
_cell.angle_gamma   90.00
#
_symmetry.space_group_name_H-M   'P 1'
#
loop_
_entity.id
_entity.type
_entity.pdbx_description
1 polymer ?
#
loop_
_entity_poly.entity_id
_entity_poly.type
_entity_poly.pdbx_seq_one_letter_code
_entity_poly.pdbx_strand_id
1 'polypeptide(L)'
;LELPSACYAAVLIPRQAWEAVGSADEKFPMYYEDSEWSYRARLLGFRVRAAPLAVVYHAFGGRVPTGAESGLAPRKLRHVVYGRMRFTIKLVGKYLGRFLRNYLLEDWANFTRSVVQGHWDSARAYLGGWSDVLRSLPVLLKDRKALQSRRKTPDEDLFALQRDMPVTLAWHGLPELTWDILRDQYLPLILSGRTQSMPEFSPAERRPHLLIVSHDVVDTKMAGPGMRYLEMARALAPDLDVTLAVPNESSLQEPGLRMVRYWEDRSSSLEVLVENSDIALVSGYMVQKFPSLSSTQKRLVVDLYDPFVLENLHYYLDEPIENQDTLNTQAVDITNLLARLGDYFICGNERQRDYWMGLLTANGRVNPRSFIHDNTLRSLIDVVGIGFPNREPHHRPLVRGVHALVPQDARIILWGGGIWNWLDPLTLVKAWPQVISQHPEARLVFLGTRHPNPLVPKHEMAAKAESLAAEIGEKDRSILFFEWLSYEDREALLCEADAGVTLHPIHAETRYSLRTRVLDYLWARLPVLITDGDITSEWIRQYDLGEVVPPFDVEAVAHGLNAILDQPKAAWAPRFAPLHASLTWSQAVRPLLAYCLNGGIAPDRPKRQPKPVAPVIPVSGLARARYILRTQGPRVLAHRLWRYFQWRMSRL
;
A
#
# COMPACT_ATOMS: atom_id res chain seq x y z
N LEU A 1 22.96 7.73 20.73
CA LEU A 1 21.99 7.99 21.83
C LEU A 1 22.44 7.28 23.10
N GLU A 2 22.40 7.92 24.28
CA GLU A 2 22.58 7.23 25.59
C GLU A 2 21.22 6.76 26.11
N LEU A 3 21.15 5.56 26.69
CA LEU A 3 19.93 4.93 27.17
C LEU A 3 20.00 4.63 28.68
N PRO A 4 18.87 4.60 29.39
CA PRO A 4 18.86 4.30 30.82
C PRO A 4 19.21 2.83 31.13
N SER A 5 18.82 1.91 30.25
CA SER A 5 19.10 0.47 30.33
C SER A 5 19.11 -0.19 28.95
N ALA A 6 19.66 -1.39 28.86
CA ALA A 6 19.61 -2.25 27.68
C ALA A 6 18.89 -3.56 28.01
N CYS A 7 18.16 -4.11 27.03
CA CYS A 7 17.60 -5.45 27.11
C CYS A 7 18.68 -6.47 26.75
N TYR A 8 18.88 -7.49 27.58
CA TYR A 8 19.92 -8.49 27.35
C TYR A 8 19.65 -9.43 26.16
N ALA A 9 18.42 -9.42 25.63
CA ALA A 9 18.11 -10.04 24.34
C ALA A 9 18.84 -9.38 23.15
N ALA A 10 19.31 -8.14 23.31
CA ALA A 10 19.98 -7.36 22.27
C ALA A 10 20.97 -6.36 22.88
N VAL A 11 22.08 -6.88 23.44
CA VAL A 11 23.15 -6.05 24.02
C VAL A 11 24.54 -6.56 23.65
N LEU A 12 25.47 -5.64 23.43
CA LEU A 12 26.90 -5.93 23.34
C LEU A 12 27.62 -5.23 24.49
N ILE A 13 28.39 -5.99 25.26
CA ILE A 13 29.10 -5.48 26.43
C ILE A 13 30.61 -5.64 26.21
N PRO A 14 31.40 -4.54 26.21
CA PRO A 14 32.84 -4.65 26.14
C PRO A 14 33.40 -5.45 27.33
N ARG A 15 34.39 -6.30 27.08
CA ARG A 15 35.04 -7.12 28.11
C ARG A 15 35.48 -6.29 29.33
N GLN A 16 36.09 -5.13 29.10
CA GLN A 16 36.51 -4.20 30.16
C GLN A 16 35.35 -3.76 31.05
N ALA A 17 34.18 -3.49 30.47
CA ALA A 17 32.99 -3.11 31.24
C ALA A 17 32.46 -4.31 32.03
N TRP A 18 32.46 -5.52 31.44
CA TRP A 18 32.05 -6.74 32.12
C TRP A 18 32.94 -7.06 33.34
N GLU A 19 34.26 -6.99 33.17
CA GLU A 19 35.24 -7.22 34.26
C GLU A 19 35.13 -6.15 35.36
N ALA A 20 34.93 -4.89 35.00
CA ALA A 20 34.80 -3.80 35.97
C ALA A 20 33.48 -3.84 36.75
N VAL A 21 32.36 -4.15 36.08
CA VAL A 21 31.01 -4.13 36.67
C VAL A 21 30.71 -5.45 37.41
N GLY A 22 31.26 -6.56 36.93
CA GLY A 22 30.97 -7.93 37.36
C GLY A 22 29.79 -8.55 36.61
N SER A 23 29.53 -9.84 36.83
CA SER A 23 28.42 -10.56 36.22
C SER A 23 27.04 -10.02 36.64
N ALA A 24 25.99 -10.45 35.92
CA ALA A 24 24.61 -10.23 36.33
C ALA A 24 24.35 -10.84 37.73
N ASP A 25 23.47 -10.20 38.51
CA ASP A 25 23.14 -10.67 39.85
C ASP A 25 22.17 -11.86 39.77
N GLU A 26 22.69 -13.09 39.88
CA GLU A 26 21.92 -14.34 39.81
C GLU A 26 20.86 -14.48 40.91
N LYS A 27 20.89 -13.62 41.94
CA LYS A 27 19.85 -13.57 42.97
C LYS A 27 18.56 -12.90 42.47
N PHE A 28 18.52 -12.41 41.22
CA PHE A 28 17.29 -12.08 40.51
C PHE A 28 16.79 -13.31 39.74
N PRO A 29 15.70 -13.97 40.18
CA PRO A 29 15.22 -15.19 39.54
C PRO A 29 14.63 -14.96 38.14
N MET A 30 14.03 -13.78 37.90
CA MET A 30 13.49 -13.31 36.62
C MET A 30 13.01 -11.86 36.77
N TYR A 31 13.20 -11.02 35.74
CA TYR A 31 12.94 -9.58 35.72
C TYR A 31 13.87 -8.76 36.62
N TYR A 32 14.27 -7.58 36.11
CA TYR A 32 15.18 -6.61 36.72
C TYR A 32 16.68 -6.97 36.68
N GLU A 33 17.09 -8.15 36.23
CA GLU A 33 18.50 -8.54 36.14
C GLU A 33 19.31 -7.69 35.15
N ASP A 34 18.75 -7.45 33.95
CA ASP A 34 19.36 -6.65 32.90
C ASP A 34 19.36 -5.15 33.24
N SER A 35 18.27 -4.71 33.87
CA SER A 35 18.09 -3.36 34.37
C SER A 35 19.03 -3.09 35.55
N GLU A 36 19.16 -4.02 36.50
CA GLU A 36 20.12 -3.91 37.61
C GLU A 36 21.53 -3.77 37.08
N TRP A 37 21.95 -4.65 36.16
CA TRP A 37 23.29 -4.59 35.61
C TRP A 37 23.54 -3.27 34.87
N SER A 38 22.58 -2.84 34.04
CA SER A 38 22.67 -1.57 33.31
C SER A 38 22.86 -0.38 34.24
N TYR A 39 22.08 -0.31 35.33
CA TYR A 39 22.18 0.80 36.28
C TYR A 39 23.41 0.66 37.19
N ARG A 40 23.85 -0.56 37.51
CA ARG A 40 25.12 -0.79 38.21
C ARG A 40 26.30 -0.34 37.35
N ALA A 41 26.30 -0.63 36.06
CA ALA A 41 27.31 -0.14 35.13
C ALA A 41 27.33 1.40 35.09
N ARG A 42 26.15 2.02 34.97
CA ARG A 42 26.01 3.49 35.00
C ARG A 42 26.43 4.11 36.34
N LEU A 43 26.12 3.45 37.46
CA LEU A 43 26.55 3.84 38.80
C LEU A 43 28.08 3.86 38.93
N LEU A 44 28.76 2.93 38.25
CA LEU A 44 30.22 2.79 38.22
C LEU A 44 30.89 3.64 37.13
N GLY A 45 30.13 4.48 36.41
CA GLY A 45 30.61 5.46 35.44
C GLY A 45 30.60 5.01 33.97
N PHE A 46 30.05 3.83 33.65
CA PHE A 46 29.86 3.41 32.26
C PHE A 46 28.60 4.03 31.65
N ARG A 47 28.50 4.01 30.32
CA ARG A 47 27.33 4.52 29.59
C ARG A 47 26.73 3.41 28.73
N VAL A 48 25.41 3.37 28.65
CA VAL A 48 24.68 2.46 27.76
C VAL A 48 24.29 3.26 26.51
N ARG A 49 24.68 2.81 25.32
CA ARG A 49 24.43 3.55 24.07
C ARG A 49 23.65 2.68 23.07
N ALA A 50 22.76 3.32 22.31
CA ALA A 50 22.08 2.68 21.19
C ALA A 50 23.05 2.46 20.02
N ALA A 51 22.94 1.30 19.37
CA ALA A 51 23.64 0.95 18.14
C ALA A 51 22.61 0.72 17.02
N PRO A 52 22.13 1.79 16.36
CA PRO A 52 20.96 1.71 15.46
C PRO A 52 21.19 0.84 14.21
N LEU A 53 22.45 0.66 13.80
CA LEU A 53 22.82 -0.16 12.65
C LEU A 53 23.00 -1.66 12.98
N ALA A 54 22.91 -2.05 14.26
CA ALA A 54 23.12 -3.43 14.67
C ALA A 54 21.86 -4.28 14.41
N VAL A 55 22.02 -5.41 13.73
CA VAL A 55 20.96 -6.39 13.49
C VAL A 55 21.08 -7.53 14.51
N VAL A 56 20.01 -7.80 15.25
CA VAL A 56 19.94 -8.90 16.24
C VAL A 56 18.75 -9.80 15.90
N TYR A 57 19.00 -11.09 15.73
CA TYR A 57 17.96 -12.09 15.54
C TYR A 57 17.54 -12.67 16.89
N HIS A 58 16.32 -12.34 17.32
CA HIS A 58 15.76 -12.83 18.57
C HIS A 58 14.77 -13.97 18.31
N ALA A 59 15.11 -15.19 18.72
CA ALA A 59 14.20 -16.33 18.66
C ALA A 59 13.07 -16.11 19.69
N PHE A 60 11.87 -15.76 19.22
CA PHE A 60 10.71 -15.56 20.09
C PHE A 60 10.28 -16.90 20.75
N GLY A 61 10.00 -16.88 22.06
CA GLY A 61 9.36 -18.00 22.73
C GLY A 61 7.90 -18.15 22.29
N GLY A 62 7.49 -19.37 21.92
CA GLY A 62 6.23 -19.71 21.22
C GLY A 62 4.90 -19.55 21.97
N ARG A 63 4.71 -18.51 22.79
CA ARG A 63 3.39 -18.10 23.29
C ARG A 63 3.28 -16.57 23.35
N VAL A 64 2.62 -15.98 22.36
CA VAL A 64 2.00 -14.66 22.50
C VAL A 64 0.72 -14.88 23.32
N PRO A 65 0.57 -14.29 24.52
CA PRO A 65 -0.71 -14.36 25.23
C PRO A 65 -1.76 -13.70 24.32
N THR A 66 -2.72 -14.48 23.85
CA THR A 66 -3.97 -13.92 23.34
C THR A 66 -4.55 -13.06 24.46
N GLY A 67 -5.10 -11.88 24.14
CA GLY A 67 -5.49 -10.83 25.10
C GLY A 67 -6.54 -11.22 26.16
N ALA A 68 -6.85 -12.51 26.34
CA ALA A 68 -7.76 -13.06 27.33
C ALA A 68 -7.11 -13.36 28.69
N GLU A 69 -5.79 -13.61 28.79
CA GLU A 69 -5.11 -13.79 30.09
C GLU A 69 -4.64 -12.45 30.66
N SER A 70 -5.57 -11.73 31.30
CA SER A 70 -5.45 -10.32 31.67
C SER A 70 -4.58 -9.98 32.90
N GLY A 71 -3.59 -10.80 33.26
CA GLY A 71 -2.73 -10.55 34.43
C GLY A 71 -1.33 -11.19 34.38
N LEU A 72 -0.37 -10.60 35.09
CA LEU A 72 0.91 -11.26 35.38
C LEU A 72 0.62 -12.53 36.19
N ALA A 73 1.09 -13.69 35.70
CA ALA A 73 1.01 -14.93 36.47
C ALA A 73 1.58 -14.72 37.89
N PRO A 74 0.97 -15.28 38.95
CA PRO A 74 1.38 -15.04 40.34
C PRO A 74 2.88 -15.25 40.61
N ARG A 75 3.49 -16.23 39.96
CA ARG A 75 4.95 -16.47 40.03
C ARG A 75 5.76 -15.29 39.46
N LYS A 76 5.37 -14.77 38.28
CA LYS A 76 6.01 -13.58 37.68
C LYS A 76 5.81 -12.35 38.58
N LEU A 77 4.61 -12.18 39.13
CA LEU A 77 4.30 -11.08 40.04
C LEU A 77 5.21 -11.10 41.28
N ARG A 78 5.37 -12.26 41.94
CA ARG A 78 6.30 -12.42 43.08
C ARG A 78 7.73 -12.01 42.71
N HIS A 79 8.21 -12.43 41.53
CA HIS A 79 9.55 -12.06 41.05
C HIS A 79 9.69 -10.56 40.77
N VAL A 80 8.67 -9.91 40.20
CA VAL A 80 8.66 -8.45 39.98
C VAL A 80 8.67 -7.68 41.29
N VAL A 81 7.85 -8.07 42.28
CA VAL A 81 7.78 -7.44 43.61
C VAL A 81 9.12 -7.55 44.33
N TYR A 82 9.71 -8.75 44.34
CA TYR A 82 11.02 -8.98 44.92
C TYR A 82 12.14 -8.22 44.16
N GLY A 83 12.16 -8.34 42.83
CA GLY A 83 13.17 -7.74 41.96
C GLY A 83 13.22 -6.22 42.05
N ARG A 84 12.07 -5.54 42.00
CA ARG A 84 12.03 -4.06 42.07
C ARG A 84 12.50 -3.51 43.41
N MET A 85 12.19 -4.20 44.51
CA MET A 85 12.67 -3.85 45.85
C MET A 85 14.16 -4.14 45.97
N ARG A 86 14.63 -5.30 45.50
CA ARG A 86 16.06 -5.65 45.47
C ARG A 86 16.87 -4.63 44.67
N PHE A 87 16.43 -4.31 43.46
CA PHE A 87 17.02 -3.27 42.60
C PHE A 87 17.16 -1.95 43.35
N THR A 88 16.07 -1.51 43.97
CA THR A 88 16.00 -0.24 44.72
C THR A 88 16.95 -0.21 45.90
N ILE A 89 16.88 -1.22 46.77
CA ILE A 89 17.73 -1.33 47.97
C ILE A 89 19.20 -1.45 47.56
N LYS A 90 19.53 -2.09 46.44
CA LYS A 90 20.93 -2.24 46.01
C LYS A 90 21.49 -0.94 45.42
N LEU A 91 20.74 -0.28 44.54
CA LEU A 91 21.27 0.78 43.67
C LEU A 91 20.97 2.21 44.14
N VAL A 92 19.77 2.48 44.64
CA VAL A 92 19.31 3.86 44.90
C VAL A 92 19.99 4.42 46.14
N GLY A 93 20.57 5.61 46.08
CA GLY A 93 21.29 6.26 47.18
C GLY A 93 20.39 7.15 48.01
N LYS A 94 20.51 8.47 47.77
CA LYS A 94 19.79 9.56 48.45
C LYS A 94 18.28 9.39 48.41
N TYR A 95 17.73 8.84 47.34
CA TYR A 95 16.27 8.69 47.18
C TYR A 95 15.71 7.35 47.66
N LEU A 96 16.51 6.52 48.35
CA LEU A 96 16.12 5.15 48.70
C LEU A 96 14.78 5.08 49.45
N GLY A 97 14.63 5.85 50.54
CA GLY A 97 13.41 5.83 51.35
C GLY A 97 12.16 6.23 50.56
N ARG A 98 12.34 7.13 49.58
CA ARG A 98 11.26 7.58 48.70
C ARG A 98 10.81 6.49 47.74
N PHE A 99 11.75 5.84 47.05
CA PHE A 99 11.44 4.72 46.16
C PHE A 99 10.79 3.56 46.92
N LEU A 100 11.33 3.18 48.09
CA LEU A 100 10.75 2.12 48.91
C LEU A 100 9.33 2.45 49.36
N ARG A 101 9.09 3.66 49.86
CA ARG A 101 7.74 4.09 50.24
C ARG A 101 6.78 4.00 49.06
N ASN A 102 7.17 4.51 47.90
CA ASN A 102 6.27 4.57 46.74
C ASN A 102 5.97 3.17 46.18
N TYR A 103 6.98 2.29 46.09
CA TYR A 103 6.75 0.90 45.72
C TYR A 103 5.92 0.17 46.77
N LEU A 104 6.16 0.36 48.06
CA LEU A 104 5.32 -0.26 49.08
C LEU A 104 3.87 0.21 49.00
N LEU A 105 3.62 1.51 48.78
CA LEU A 105 2.26 2.04 48.62
C LEU A 105 1.55 1.43 47.40
N GLU A 106 2.26 1.30 46.27
CA GLU A 106 1.74 0.65 45.06
C GLU A 106 1.49 -0.85 45.29
N ASP A 107 2.48 -1.53 45.87
CA ASP A 107 2.42 -2.80 46.61
C ASP A 107 1.07 -3.02 47.28
N TRP A 108 0.86 -2.26 48.34
CA TRP A 108 -0.27 -2.35 49.22
C TRP A 108 -1.59 -2.05 48.52
N ALA A 109 -1.64 -1.05 47.64
CA ALA A 109 -2.85 -0.71 46.89
C ALA A 109 -3.27 -1.82 45.91
N ASN A 110 -2.31 -2.49 45.27
CA ASN A 110 -2.62 -3.60 44.37
C ASN A 110 -2.92 -4.88 45.14
N PHE A 111 -2.22 -5.14 46.25
CA PHE A 111 -2.52 -6.24 47.16
C PHE A 111 -3.95 -6.14 47.70
N THR A 112 -4.35 -4.98 48.24
CA THR A 112 -5.71 -4.77 48.76
C THR A 112 -6.75 -4.94 47.67
N ARG A 113 -6.49 -4.44 46.45
CA ARG A 113 -7.36 -4.69 45.30
C ARG A 113 -7.49 -6.18 44.97
N SER A 114 -6.39 -6.92 44.94
CA SER A 114 -6.40 -8.37 44.70
C SER A 114 -7.20 -9.13 45.76
N VAL A 115 -7.12 -8.72 47.03
CA VAL A 115 -7.93 -9.29 48.11
C VAL A 115 -9.41 -8.98 47.92
N VAL A 116 -9.78 -7.72 47.66
CA VAL A 116 -11.17 -7.31 47.43
C VAL A 116 -11.80 -7.99 46.21
N GLN A 117 -11.00 -8.28 45.18
CA GLN A 117 -11.44 -8.97 43.95
C GLN A 117 -11.40 -10.49 44.06
N GLY A 118 -10.99 -11.08 45.20
CA GLY A 118 -10.91 -12.54 45.38
C GLY A 118 -9.74 -13.22 44.65
N HIS A 119 -8.76 -12.46 44.16
CA HIS A 119 -7.56 -12.97 43.48
C HIS A 119 -6.48 -13.42 44.48
N TRP A 120 -6.77 -14.48 45.23
CA TRP A 120 -5.94 -14.93 46.36
C TRP A 120 -4.51 -15.32 45.97
N ASP A 121 -4.30 -15.91 44.79
CA ASP A 121 -2.94 -16.28 44.34
C ASP A 121 -2.06 -15.06 44.07
N SER A 122 -2.64 -13.98 43.54
CA SER A 122 -1.93 -12.70 43.35
C SER A 122 -1.63 -12.03 44.69
N ALA A 123 -2.58 -12.08 45.64
CA ALA A 123 -2.37 -11.57 46.99
C ALA A 123 -1.24 -12.32 47.72
N ARG A 124 -1.21 -13.66 47.63
CA ARG A 124 -0.11 -14.50 48.14
C ARG A 124 1.22 -14.19 47.46
N ALA A 125 1.22 -13.86 46.17
CA ALA A 125 2.43 -13.47 45.44
C ALA A 125 3.06 -12.17 45.98
N TYR A 126 2.26 -11.16 46.31
CA TYR A 126 2.77 -9.94 46.96
C TYR A 126 3.40 -10.22 48.32
N LEU A 127 2.71 -10.98 49.18
CA LEU A 127 3.23 -11.39 50.50
C LEU A 127 4.52 -12.21 50.37
N GLY A 128 4.55 -13.13 49.41
CA GLY A 128 5.73 -13.93 49.10
C GLY A 128 6.91 -13.07 48.64
N GLY A 129 6.66 -12.08 47.79
CA GLY A 129 7.68 -11.14 47.32
C GLY A 129 8.27 -10.32 48.47
N TRP A 130 7.43 -9.77 49.35
CA TRP A 130 7.90 -9.05 50.54
C TRP A 130 8.67 -9.96 51.52
N SER A 131 8.21 -11.21 51.70
CA SER A 131 8.94 -12.20 52.51
C SER A 131 10.33 -12.50 51.94
N ASP A 132 10.46 -12.64 50.62
CA ASP A 132 11.75 -12.85 49.96
C ASP A 132 12.70 -11.66 50.13
N VAL A 133 12.17 -10.43 50.08
CA VAL A 133 12.95 -9.21 50.38
C VAL A 133 13.47 -9.25 51.81
N LEU A 134 12.62 -9.55 52.79
CA LEU A 134 13.01 -9.60 54.20
C LEU A 134 14.05 -10.68 54.47
N ARG A 135 13.88 -11.88 53.91
CA ARG A 135 14.84 -13.00 54.06
C ARG A 135 16.21 -12.69 53.44
N SER A 136 16.23 -11.96 52.32
CA SER A 136 17.47 -11.62 51.61
C SER A 136 18.13 -10.33 52.09
N LEU A 137 17.48 -9.56 52.98
CA LEU A 137 17.91 -8.23 53.38
C LEU A 137 19.33 -8.17 53.96
N PRO A 138 19.80 -9.09 54.84
CA PRO A 138 21.15 -9.01 55.39
C PRO A 138 22.24 -9.11 54.31
N VAL A 139 22.05 -10.03 53.37
CA VAL A 139 22.95 -10.22 52.22
C VAL A 139 22.88 -9.01 51.28
N LEU A 140 21.67 -8.51 51.03
CA LEU A 140 21.43 -7.36 50.16
C LEU A 140 22.07 -6.07 50.71
N LEU A 141 22.05 -5.86 52.02
CA LEU A 141 22.71 -4.73 52.68
C LEU A 141 24.24 -4.82 52.57
N LYS A 142 24.81 -6.02 52.65
CA LYS A 142 26.25 -6.25 52.40
C LYS A 142 26.61 -5.92 50.95
N ASP A 143 25.85 -6.46 49.99
CA ASP A 143 26.02 -6.21 48.56
C ASP A 143 25.89 -4.70 48.25
N ARG A 144 24.90 -4.03 48.86
CA ARG A 144 24.71 -2.58 48.77
C ARG A 144 25.94 -1.83 49.27
N LYS A 145 26.44 -2.14 50.47
CA LYS A 145 27.60 -1.42 51.05
C LYS A 145 28.81 -1.50 50.13
N ALA A 146 29.09 -2.69 49.57
CA ALA A 146 30.20 -2.91 48.64
C ALA A 146 30.01 -2.17 47.30
N LEU A 147 28.78 -2.08 46.80
CA LEU A 147 28.50 -1.37 45.55
C LEU A 147 28.55 0.16 45.75
N GLN A 148 27.93 0.66 46.82
CA GLN A 148 27.83 2.09 47.08
C GLN A 148 29.20 2.71 47.40
N SER A 149 30.15 1.97 47.97
CA SER A 149 31.53 2.46 48.16
C SER A 149 32.29 2.70 46.86
N ARG A 150 31.84 2.09 45.75
CA ARG A 150 32.42 2.22 44.41
C ARG A 150 31.63 3.17 43.51
N ARG A 151 30.55 3.77 44.02
CA ARG A 151 29.68 4.69 43.27
C ARG A 151 30.50 5.86 42.72
N LYS A 152 30.32 6.13 41.43
CA LYS A 152 30.85 7.31 40.75
C LYS A 152 29.77 8.31 40.34
N THR A 153 28.54 7.82 40.16
CA THR A 153 27.42 8.63 39.64
C THR A 153 26.39 8.91 40.74
N PRO A 154 25.98 10.17 40.97
CA PRO A 154 24.90 10.50 41.90
C PRO A 154 23.54 10.05 41.37
N ASP A 155 22.53 9.96 42.24
CA ASP A 155 21.20 9.48 41.81
C ASP A 155 20.56 10.42 40.78
N GLU A 156 20.82 11.72 40.88
CA GLU A 156 20.29 12.74 39.98
C GLU A 156 20.65 12.47 38.52
N ASP A 157 21.91 12.08 38.26
CA ASP A 157 22.42 11.75 36.93
C ASP A 157 22.03 10.33 36.52
N LEU A 158 22.02 9.40 37.49
CA LEU A 158 21.63 8.01 37.25
C LEU A 158 20.20 7.90 36.70
N PHE A 159 19.29 8.76 37.21
CA PHE A 159 17.88 8.79 36.82
C PHE A 159 17.51 9.96 35.89
N ALA A 160 18.48 10.71 35.35
CA ALA A 160 18.24 11.87 34.49
C ALA A 160 17.58 11.50 33.15
N LEU A 161 18.05 10.42 32.49
CA LEU A 161 17.57 9.99 31.17
C LEU A 161 16.09 9.58 31.16
N GLN A 162 15.54 9.25 32.33
CA GLN A 162 14.15 8.88 32.50
C GLN A 162 13.28 10.12 32.66
N ARG A 163 13.80 11.29 33.06
CA ARG A 163 12.97 12.48 33.33
C ARG A 163 12.19 12.94 32.09
N ASP A 164 12.81 12.83 30.92
CA ASP A 164 12.25 13.32 29.65
C ASP A 164 11.55 12.24 28.81
N MET A 165 11.51 10.99 29.27
CA MET A 165 10.75 9.95 28.56
C MET A 165 9.24 10.14 28.77
N PRO A 166 8.41 10.13 27.71
CA PRO A 166 6.96 10.27 27.83
C PRO A 166 6.36 9.16 28.69
N VAL A 167 5.15 9.40 29.20
CA VAL A 167 4.40 8.40 29.98
C VAL A 167 4.13 7.19 29.07
N THR A 168 4.76 6.05 29.36
CA THR A 168 4.31 4.77 28.82
C THR A 168 3.03 4.38 29.55
N LEU A 169 1.90 4.86 29.02
CA LEU A 169 0.59 4.33 29.39
C LEU A 169 0.57 2.87 28.95
N ALA A 170 0.11 1.97 29.81
CA ALA A 170 0.03 0.54 29.53
C ALA A 170 -1.39 0.03 29.78
N TRP A 171 -1.97 -0.63 28.79
CA TRP A 171 -3.29 -1.23 28.83
C TRP A 171 -3.15 -2.74 28.58
N HIS A 172 -3.67 -3.56 29.49
CA HIS A 172 -3.48 -5.03 29.50
C HIS A 172 -2.02 -5.50 29.38
N GLY A 173 -1.08 -4.78 30.00
CA GLY A 173 0.34 -5.17 30.00
C GLY A 173 1.10 -4.82 28.71
N LEU A 174 0.44 -4.16 27.75
CA LEU A 174 1.05 -3.63 26.54
C LEU A 174 1.10 -2.10 26.61
N PRO A 175 2.11 -1.44 26.01
CA PRO A 175 2.08 -0.01 25.79
C PRO A 175 0.79 0.41 25.06
N GLU A 176 0.02 1.30 25.65
CA GLU A 176 -1.18 1.90 25.06
C GLU A 176 -0.71 2.95 24.03
N LEU A 177 -0.61 2.52 22.76
CA LEU A 177 -0.35 3.40 21.62
C LEU A 177 -1.67 3.73 20.92
N THR A 178 -2.49 4.57 21.55
CA THR A 178 -3.69 5.10 20.89
C THR A 178 -3.32 6.27 19.97
N TRP A 179 -4.14 6.51 18.94
CA TRP A 179 -3.98 7.67 18.05
C TRP A 179 -3.97 8.99 18.82
N ASP A 180 -4.79 9.09 19.88
CA ASP A 180 -4.80 10.25 20.78
C ASP A 180 -3.45 10.43 21.49
N ILE A 181 -2.82 9.35 21.95
CA ILE A 181 -1.51 9.42 22.60
C ILE A 181 -0.42 9.84 21.59
N LEU A 182 -0.45 9.28 20.38
CA LEU A 182 0.48 9.69 19.32
C LEU A 182 0.32 11.17 18.96
N ARG A 183 -0.91 11.61 18.69
CA ARG A 183 -1.22 13.00 18.32
C ARG A 183 -0.98 14.00 19.44
N ASP A 184 -1.32 13.65 20.69
CA ASP A 184 -1.37 14.62 21.79
C ASP A 184 -0.11 14.62 22.66
N GLN A 185 0.73 13.56 22.58
CA GLN A 185 1.96 13.46 23.38
C GLN A 185 3.22 13.33 22.52
N TYR A 186 3.24 12.41 21.56
CA TYR A 186 4.44 12.15 20.77
C TYR A 186 4.65 13.19 19.66
N LEU A 187 3.61 13.49 18.88
CA LEU A 187 3.69 14.43 17.77
C LEU A 187 4.15 15.85 18.20
N PRO A 188 3.68 16.45 19.31
CA PRO A 188 4.16 17.75 19.75
C PRO A 188 5.63 17.72 20.18
N LEU A 189 6.12 16.61 20.75
CA LEU A 189 7.53 16.46 21.10
C LEU A 189 8.41 16.38 19.83
N ILE A 190 7.93 15.68 18.80
CA ILE A 190 8.58 15.59 17.49
C ILE A 190 8.63 16.96 16.81
N LEU A 191 7.48 17.63 16.71
CA LEU A 191 7.38 18.93 16.04
C LEU A 191 8.09 20.06 16.79
N SER A 192 8.23 19.97 18.12
CA SER A 192 8.95 20.97 18.92
C SER A 192 10.47 20.78 18.95
N GLY A 193 11.02 19.81 18.20
CA GLY A 193 12.45 19.51 18.18
C GLY A 193 13.00 18.99 19.51
N ARG A 194 12.11 18.57 20.42
CA ARG A 194 12.48 17.97 21.72
C ARG A 194 12.83 16.49 21.60
N THR A 195 12.61 15.91 20.43
CA THR A 195 13.17 14.62 20.03
C THR A 195 14.28 14.84 19.01
N GLN A 196 15.37 14.08 19.09
CA GLN A 196 16.34 14.04 18.00
C GLN A 196 15.76 13.26 16.83
N SER A 197 15.77 13.86 15.64
CA SER A 197 15.43 13.16 14.40
C SER A 197 16.45 12.04 14.21
N MET A 198 15.97 10.84 13.90
CA MET A 198 16.88 9.77 13.55
C MET A 198 17.35 9.98 12.10
N PRO A 199 18.66 9.87 11.80
CA PRO A 199 19.20 10.09 10.47
C PRO A 199 18.49 9.27 9.38
N GLU A 200 18.08 8.04 9.69
CA GLU A 200 17.33 7.15 8.79
C GLU A 200 15.94 7.67 8.37
N PHE A 201 15.41 8.71 9.02
CA PHE A 201 14.18 9.41 8.63
C PHE A 201 14.45 10.83 8.14
N SER A 202 15.70 11.18 7.83
CA SER A 202 16.06 12.46 7.22
C SER A 202 15.34 12.62 5.87
N PRO A 203 14.48 13.64 5.70
CA PRO A 203 13.81 13.87 4.42
C PRO A 203 14.78 14.12 3.26
N ALA A 204 16.00 14.58 3.55
CA ALA A 204 17.03 14.84 2.55
C ALA A 204 17.67 13.56 1.98
N GLU A 205 17.55 12.44 2.68
CA GLU A 205 18.14 11.15 2.29
C GLU A 205 17.06 10.12 1.88
N ARG A 206 15.78 10.45 2.08
CA ARG A 206 14.67 9.56 1.75
C ARG A 206 14.23 9.72 0.29
N ARG A 207 14.03 8.60 -0.39
CA ARG A 207 13.37 8.56 -1.71
C ARG A 207 11.92 9.09 -1.58
N PRO A 208 11.39 9.85 -2.55
CA PRO A 208 10.00 10.29 -2.52
C PRO A 208 9.05 9.09 -2.38
N HIS A 209 8.07 9.22 -1.48
CA HIS A 209 7.05 8.20 -1.27
C HIS A 209 5.83 8.48 -2.16
N LEU A 210 5.64 7.62 -3.16
CA LEU A 210 4.51 7.62 -4.07
C LEU A 210 3.47 6.60 -3.62
N LEU A 211 2.26 7.09 -3.33
CA LEU A 211 1.07 6.25 -3.20
C LEU A 211 0.39 6.13 -4.57
N ILE A 212 0.27 4.92 -5.10
CA ILE A 212 -0.54 4.62 -6.27
C ILE A 212 -1.84 4.00 -5.77
N VAL A 213 -2.98 4.61 -6.09
CA VAL A 213 -4.29 4.10 -5.67
C VAL A 213 -4.97 3.46 -6.88
N SER A 214 -5.04 2.14 -6.91
CA SER A 214 -5.80 1.41 -7.92
C SER A 214 -7.29 1.51 -7.61
N HIS A 215 -8.10 1.91 -8.59
CA HIS A 215 -9.56 1.89 -8.46
C HIS A 215 -10.18 0.52 -8.83
N ASP A 216 -9.38 -0.42 -9.34
CA ASP A 216 -9.83 -1.76 -9.71
C ASP A 216 -9.03 -2.85 -8.97
N VAL A 217 -9.54 -4.08 -9.05
CA VAL A 217 -8.97 -5.27 -8.42
C VAL A 217 -7.54 -5.52 -8.92
N VAL A 218 -6.63 -5.75 -7.99
CA VAL A 218 -5.27 -6.23 -8.27
C VAL A 218 -5.11 -7.60 -7.62
N ASP A 219 -5.10 -8.65 -8.44
CA ASP A 219 -4.94 -10.04 -8.01
C ASP A 219 -4.44 -10.88 -9.20
N THR A 220 -4.11 -12.15 -8.99
CA THR A 220 -3.73 -13.14 -10.02
C THR A 220 -4.65 -13.12 -11.24
N LYS A 221 -5.94 -12.82 -11.06
CA LYS A 221 -6.90 -12.51 -12.13
C LYS A 221 -7.32 -11.04 -12.02
N MET A 222 -6.87 -10.22 -12.97
CA MET A 222 -7.18 -8.79 -13.01
C MET A 222 -7.44 -8.32 -14.45
N ALA A 223 -8.07 -7.15 -14.57
CA ALA A 223 -8.31 -6.47 -15.83
C ALA A 223 -7.21 -5.44 -16.16
N GLY A 224 -7.39 -4.74 -17.28
CA GLY A 224 -6.44 -3.72 -17.75
C GLY A 224 -6.11 -2.63 -16.72
N PRO A 225 -7.11 -2.03 -16.03
CA PRO A 225 -6.83 -1.00 -15.02
C PRO A 225 -6.00 -1.52 -13.84
N GLY A 226 -6.37 -2.65 -13.23
CA GLY A 226 -5.60 -3.26 -12.14
C GLY A 226 -4.15 -3.59 -12.54
N MET A 227 -3.97 -4.14 -13.74
CA MET A 227 -2.65 -4.45 -14.30
C MET A 227 -1.80 -3.20 -14.52
N ARG A 228 -2.39 -2.14 -15.07
CA ARG A 228 -1.72 -0.86 -15.30
C ARG A 228 -1.12 -0.31 -14.00
N TYR A 229 -1.89 -0.29 -12.92
CA TYR A 229 -1.40 0.22 -11.64
C TYR A 229 -0.34 -0.69 -11.01
N LEU A 230 -0.48 -2.01 -11.12
CA LEU A 230 0.52 -2.95 -10.63
C LEU A 230 1.85 -2.78 -11.38
N GLU A 231 1.83 -2.76 -12.70
CA GLU A 231 3.05 -2.65 -13.51
C GLU A 231 3.70 -1.27 -13.39
N MET A 232 2.90 -0.20 -13.30
CA MET A 232 3.41 1.14 -12.99
C MET A 232 4.12 1.17 -11.63
N ALA A 233 3.55 0.52 -10.61
CA ALA A 233 4.16 0.40 -9.29
C ALA A 233 5.48 -0.39 -9.34
N ARG A 234 5.51 -1.52 -10.04
CA ARG A 234 6.71 -2.33 -10.27
C ARG A 234 7.82 -1.54 -10.96
N ALA A 235 7.47 -0.76 -11.98
CA ALA A 235 8.42 0.02 -12.76
C ALA A 235 9.04 1.19 -11.99
N LEU A 236 8.32 1.74 -11.00
CA LEU A 236 8.75 2.89 -10.21
C LEU A 236 9.45 2.50 -8.89
N ALA A 237 9.19 1.31 -8.36
CA ALA A 237 9.76 0.82 -7.08
C ALA A 237 11.31 0.82 -7.01
N PRO A 238 12.07 0.60 -8.10
CA PRO A 238 13.53 0.70 -8.06
C PRO A 238 14.05 2.09 -7.67
N ASP A 239 13.31 3.15 -8.02
CA ASP A 239 13.73 4.55 -7.89
C ASP A 239 12.98 5.32 -6.79
N LEU A 240 11.76 4.89 -6.45
CA LEU A 240 10.87 5.52 -5.47
C LEU A 240 10.52 4.58 -4.32
N ASP A 241 10.11 5.15 -3.19
CA ASP A 241 9.37 4.38 -2.18
C ASP A 241 7.92 4.30 -2.68
N VAL A 242 7.41 3.11 -3.00
CA VAL A 242 6.10 2.93 -3.64
C VAL A 242 5.18 2.10 -2.75
N THR A 243 4.01 2.65 -2.46
CA THR A 243 2.88 1.91 -1.88
C THR A 243 1.76 1.82 -2.91
N LEU A 244 1.34 0.59 -3.23
CA LEU A 244 0.17 0.31 -4.06
C LEU A 244 -1.04 0.04 -3.16
N ALA A 245 -2.01 0.96 -3.17
CA ALA A 245 -3.28 0.81 -2.46
C ALA A 245 -4.34 0.19 -3.37
N VAL A 246 -4.98 -0.89 -2.91
CA VAL A 246 -5.94 -1.69 -3.68
C VAL A 246 -7.26 -1.88 -2.92
N PRO A 247 -8.42 -2.02 -3.61
CA PRO A 247 -9.72 -2.13 -2.94
C PRO A 247 -10.03 -3.54 -2.40
N ASN A 248 -9.36 -4.57 -2.94
CA ASN A 248 -9.55 -5.98 -2.59
C ASN A 248 -8.49 -6.51 -1.60
N GLU A 249 -8.77 -7.67 -1.01
CA GLU A 249 -7.69 -8.51 -0.48
C GLU A 249 -7.03 -9.20 -1.66
N SER A 250 -5.72 -8.99 -1.83
CA SER A 250 -4.97 -9.55 -2.94
C SER A 250 -4.24 -10.82 -2.50
N SER A 251 -4.30 -11.87 -3.32
CA SER A 251 -3.47 -13.07 -3.13
C SER A 251 -2.04 -12.93 -3.68
N LEU A 252 -1.76 -11.84 -4.42
CA LEU A 252 -0.44 -11.61 -5.01
C LEU A 252 0.62 -11.31 -3.95
N GLN A 253 1.81 -11.84 -4.18
CA GLN A 253 3.01 -11.54 -3.40
C GLN A 253 4.03 -10.88 -4.31
N GLU A 254 4.34 -9.62 -4.04
CA GLU A 254 5.27 -8.82 -4.84
C GLU A 254 6.49 -8.42 -3.99
N PRO A 255 7.58 -9.21 -4.03
CA PRO A 255 8.79 -8.88 -3.29
C PRO A 255 9.30 -7.48 -3.65
N GLY A 256 9.44 -6.61 -2.66
CA GLY A 256 9.92 -5.24 -2.86
C GLY A 256 8.84 -4.20 -3.19
N LEU A 257 7.57 -4.60 -3.35
CA LEU A 257 6.46 -3.67 -3.50
C LEU A 257 5.49 -3.78 -2.32
N ARG A 258 5.24 -2.65 -1.64
CA ARG A 258 4.26 -2.62 -0.54
C ARG A 258 2.84 -2.51 -1.10
N MET A 259 2.06 -3.57 -0.94
CA MET A 259 0.63 -3.56 -1.25
C MET A 259 -0.20 -3.40 0.02
N VAL A 260 -1.19 -2.50 0.00
CA VAL A 260 -2.10 -2.24 1.13
C VAL A 260 -3.54 -2.19 0.67
N ARG A 261 -4.46 -2.69 1.49
CA ARG A 261 -5.89 -2.56 1.23
C ARG A 261 -6.43 -1.23 1.72
N TYR A 262 -7.30 -0.60 0.93
CA TYR A 262 -8.17 0.49 1.39
C TYR A 262 -9.64 0.06 1.32
N TRP A 263 -10.50 0.82 1.99
CA TRP A 263 -11.93 0.54 2.09
C TRP A 263 -12.75 1.76 1.69
N GLU A 264 -13.63 1.59 0.69
CA GLU A 264 -14.47 2.68 0.17
C GLU A 264 -15.49 3.19 1.20
N ASP A 265 -15.99 2.31 2.07
CA ASP A 265 -16.90 2.64 3.17
C ASP A 265 -16.20 3.32 4.36
N ARG A 266 -14.86 3.40 4.33
CA ARG A 266 -14.05 3.99 5.40
C ARG A 266 -13.09 5.03 4.83
N SER A 267 -13.57 6.26 4.71
CA SER A 267 -12.78 7.38 4.16
C SER A 267 -11.40 7.57 4.80
N SER A 268 -11.27 7.28 6.10
CA SER A 268 -10.01 7.37 6.83
C SER A 268 -8.93 6.37 6.37
N SER A 269 -9.33 5.27 5.73
CA SER A 269 -8.41 4.24 5.26
C SER A 269 -7.47 4.77 4.17
N LEU A 270 -8.00 5.54 3.21
CA LEU A 270 -7.20 6.19 2.18
C LEU A 270 -6.54 7.48 2.71
N GLU A 271 -7.23 8.24 3.56
CA GLU A 271 -6.69 9.49 4.13
C GLU A 271 -5.35 9.26 4.83
N VAL A 272 -5.24 8.21 5.67
CA VAL A 272 -3.99 7.89 6.35
C VAL A 272 -2.87 7.56 5.35
N LEU A 273 -3.17 6.84 4.27
CA LEU A 273 -2.17 6.49 3.25
C LEU A 273 -1.69 7.74 2.51
N VAL A 274 -2.61 8.61 2.09
CA VAL A 274 -2.29 9.87 1.41
C VAL A 274 -1.42 10.75 2.30
N GLU A 275 -1.81 10.95 3.56
CA GLU A 275 -1.07 11.83 4.47
C GLU A 275 0.33 11.30 4.86
N ASN A 276 0.56 9.99 4.76
CA ASN A 276 1.87 9.36 4.95
C ASN A 276 2.71 9.28 3.67
N SER A 277 2.26 9.88 2.57
CA SER A 277 2.95 9.90 1.28
C SER A 277 3.32 11.32 0.89
N ASP A 278 4.27 11.47 -0.03
CA ASP A 278 4.65 12.78 -0.58
C ASP A 278 3.76 13.13 -1.77
N ILE A 279 3.36 12.10 -2.52
CA ILE A 279 2.56 12.16 -3.73
C ILE A 279 1.50 11.06 -3.66
N ALA A 280 0.27 11.37 -4.07
CA ALA A 280 -0.77 10.38 -4.30
C ALA A 280 -1.25 10.45 -5.74
N LEU A 281 -1.21 9.31 -6.44
CA LEU A 281 -1.79 9.11 -7.75
C LEU A 281 -3.20 8.55 -7.58
N VAL A 282 -4.19 9.29 -8.05
CA VAL A 282 -5.63 8.99 -7.93
C VAL A 282 -6.33 9.12 -9.27
N SER A 283 -7.51 8.52 -9.42
CA SER A 283 -8.28 8.57 -10.67
C SER A 283 -9.79 8.59 -10.42
N GLY A 284 -10.56 9.05 -11.42
CA GLY A 284 -12.02 8.90 -11.50
C GLY A 284 -12.78 9.29 -10.23
N TYR A 285 -13.68 8.41 -9.80
CA TYR A 285 -14.59 8.62 -8.67
C TYR A 285 -13.91 8.73 -7.29
N MET A 286 -12.59 8.60 -7.18
CA MET A 286 -11.88 8.66 -5.90
C MET A 286 -12.11 9.97 -5.15
N VAL A 287 -12.15 11.10 -5.85
CA VAL A 287 -12.38 12.42 -5.20
C VAL A 287 -13.77 12.56 -4.61
N GLN A 288 -14.75 11.83 -5.15
CA GLN A 288 -16.11 11.76 -4.58
C GLN A 288 -16.15 10.82 -3.37
N LYS A 289 -15.53 9.62 -3.49
CA LYS A 289 -15.51 8.62 -2.42
C LYS A 289 -14.65 9.02 -1.22
N PHE A 290 -13.61 9.83 -1.45
CA PHE A 290 -12.66 10.26 -0.43
C PHE A 290 -12.55 11.79 -0.38
N PRO A 291 -13.51 12.50 0.25
CA PRO A 291 -13.53 13.96 0.30
C PRO A 291 -12.28 14.60 0.94
N SER A 292 -11.51 13.85 1.73
CA SER A 292 -10.24 14.30 2.30
C SER A 292 -9.23 14.72 1.23
N LEU A 293 -9.29 14.15 0.01
CA LEU A 293 -8.46 14.52 -1.14
C LEU A 293 -8.61 16.01 -1.53
N SER A 294 -9.77 16.62 -1.30
CA SER A 294 -10.00 18.05 -1.55
C SER A 294 -9.27 18.96 -0.56
N SER A 295 -8.90 18.44 0.61
CA SER A 295 -8.26 19.19 1.70
C SER A 295 -6.78 18.86 1.92
N THR A 296 -6.28 17.78 1.29
CA THR A 296 -4.90 17.33 1.47
C THR A 296 -3.91 18.37 0.96
N GLN A 297 -2.79 18.48 1.67
CA GLN A 297 -1.65 19.33 1.29
C GLN A 297 -0.61 18.57 0.47
N LYS A 298 -0.78 17.25 0.28
CA LYS A 298 0.11 16.43 -0.55
C LYS A 298 -0.03 16.78 -2.03
N ARG A 299 0.98 16.38 -2.82
CA ARG A 299 0.94 16.47 -4.28
C ARG A 299 -0.04 15.42 -4.81
N LEU A 300 -0.95 15.81 -5.69
CA LEU A 300 -1.90 14.91 -6.34
C LEU A 300 -1.53 14.75 -7.81
N VAL A 301 -1.22 13.52 -8.20
CA VAL A 301 -1.21 13.12 -9.61
C VAL A 301 -2.60 12.59 -9.94
N VAL A 302 -3.17 13.05 -11.04
CA VAL A 302 -4.48 12.58 -11.52
C VAL A 302 -4.25 11.73 -12.78
N ASP A 303 -4.65 10.47 -12.72
CA ASP A 303 -4.68 9.60 -13.90
C ASP A 303 -6.00 9.79 -14.66
N LEU A 304 -5.89 10.35 -15.86
CA LEU A 304 -6.94 10.58 -16.83
C LEU A 304 -6.86 9.58 -18.00
N TYR A 305 -6.13 8.47 -17.83
CA TYR A 305 -6.01 7.39 -18.81
C TYR A 305 -7.38 6.88 -19.31
N ASP A 306 -8.34 6.77 -18.40
CA ASP A 306 -9.67 6.27 -18.70
C ASP A 306 -10.67 7.43 -18.86
N PRO A 307 -11.13 7.73 -20.09
CA PRO A 307 -12.11 8.78 -20.34
C PRO A 307 -13.51 8.29 -19.98
N PHE A 308 -13.74 7.98 -18.70
CA PHE A 308 -14.97 7.36 -18.18
C PHE A 308 -16.24 8.17 -18.53
N VAL A 309 -16.13 9.48 -18.77
CA VAL A 309 -17.25 10.31 -19.27
C VAL A 309 -17.76 9.81 -20.62
N LEU A 310 -16.85 9.40 -21.53
CA LEU A 310 -17.21 8.85 -22.85
C LEU A 310 -17.65 7.39 -22.76
N GLU A 311 -17.03 6.61 -21.87
CA GLU A 311 -17.39 5.21 -21.64
C GLU A 311 -18.81 5.10 -21.06
N ASN A 312 -19.14 5.92 -20.06
CA ASN A 312 -20.44 5.93 -19.40
C ASN A 312 -21.61 6.21 -20.35
N LEU A 313 -21.38 6.95 -21.44
CA LEU A 313 -22.43 7.14 -22.47
C LEU A 313 -22.90 5.80 -23.03
N HIS A 314 -22.01 4.82 -23.21
CA HIS A 314 -22.38 3.47 -23.67
C HIS A 314 -23.07 2.64 -22.58
N TYR A 315 -22.65 2.78 -21.32
CA TYR A 315 -23.27 2.06 -20.20
C TYR A 315 -24.72 2.47 -19.95
N TYR A 316 -25.06 3.73 -20.22
CA TYR A 316 -26.37 4.29 -19.90
C TYR A 316 -27.27 4.50 -21.13
N LEU A 317 -26.89 3.99 -22.32
CA LEU A 317 -27.68 4.17 -23.56
C LEU A 317 -29.16 3.76 -23.42
N ASP A 318 -29.41 2.68 -22.66
CA ASP A 318 -30.75 2.10 -22.48
C ASP A 318 -31.52 2.70 -21.29
N GLU A 319 -30.91 3.59 -20.51
CA GLU A 319 -31.59 4.32 -19.43
C GLU A 319 -32.48 5.45 -19.98
N PRO A 320 -33.52 5.88 -19.26
CA PRO A 320 -34.27 7.10 -19.60
C PRO A 320 -33.34 8.31 -19.74
N ILE A 321 -33.64 9.22 -20.68
CA ILE A 321 -32.77 10.37 -21.00
C ILE A 321 -32.50 11.25 -19.76
N GLU A 322 -33.46 11.40 -18.85
CA GLU A 322 -33.27 12.17 -17.61
C GLU A 322 -32.22 11.53 -16.67
N ASN A 323 -32.17 10.20 -16.64
CA ASN A 323 -31.15 9.46 -15.88
C ASN A 323 -29.78 9.61 -16.55
N GLN A 324 -29.73 9.51 -17.88
CA GLN A 324 -28.50 9.72 -18.65
C GLN A 324 -27.92 11.11 -18.41
N ASP A 325 -28.75 12.16 -18.48
CA ASP A 325 -28.35 13.55 -18.22
C ASP A 325 -27.79 13.73 -16.81
N THR A 326 -28.44 13.12 -15.82
CA THR A 326 -28.01 13.20 -14.41
C THR A 326 -26.66 12.50 -14.19
N LEU A 327 -26.51 11.28 -14.71
CA LEU A 327 -25.28 10.49 -14.58
C LEU A 327 -24.11 11.13 -15.34
N ASN A 328 -24.38 11.67 -16.54
CA ASN A 328 -23.40 12.40 -17.32
C ASN A 328 -22.96 13.69 -16.62
N THR A 329 -23.89 14.47 -16.07
CA THR A 329 -23.57 15.68 -15.29
C THR A 329 -22.67 15.34 -14.12
N GLN A 330 -22.99 14.27 -13.37
CA GLN A 330 -22.15 13.79 -12.28
C GLN A 330 -20.74 13.41 -12.76
N ALA A 331 -20.62 12.70 -13.88
CA ALA A 331 -19.33 12.31 -14.44
C ALA A 331 -18.49 13.52 -14.84
N VAL A 332 -19.11 14.52 -15.48
CA VAL A 332 -18.48 15.79 -15.84
C VAL A 332 -18.03 16.58 -14.60
N ASP A 333 -18.86 16.65 -13.56
CA ASP A 333 -18.54 17.35 -12.31
C ASP A 333 -17.34 16.74 -11.59
N ILE A 334 -17.25 15.41 -11.57
CA ILE A 334 -16.12 14.68 -11.00
C ILE A 334 -14.85 14.96 -11.79
N THR A 335 -14.94 14.93 -13.12
CA THR A 335 -13.79 15.20 -14.00
C THR A 335 -13.30 16.64 -13.82
N ASN A 336 -14.22 17.60 -13.72
CA ASN A 336 -13.91 19.00 -13.41
C ASN A 336 -13.31 19.17 -12.01
N LEU A 337 -13.78 18.42 -11.01
CA LEU A 337 -13.19 18.43 -9.66
C LEU A 337 -11.76 17.89 -9.68
N LEU A 338 -11.50 16.78 -10.36
CA LEU A 338 -10.14 16.25 -10.58
C LEU A 338 -9.25 17.29 -11.26
N ALA A 339 -9.73 17.92 -12.33
CA ALA A 339 -9.02 18.99 -13.06
C ALA A 339 -8.68 20.19 -12.18
N ARG A 340 -9.51 20.54 -11.19
CA ARG A 340 -9.22 21.62 -10.23
C ARG A 340 -8.24 21.20 -9.14
N LEU A 341 -8.28 19.93 -8.73
CA LEU A 341 -7.47 19.44 -7.63
C LEU A 341 -6.06 19.04 -8.08
N GLY A 342 -5.87 18.37 -9.21
CA GLY A 342 -4.57 17.78 -9.59
C GLY A 342 -3.41 18.77 -9.65
N ASP A 343 -2.23 18.36 -9.19
CA ASP A 343 -0.98 19.11 -9.36
C ASP A 343 -0.28 18.71 -10.67
N TYR A 344 -0.49 17.47 -11.11
CA TYR A 344 0.04 16.92 -12.35
C TYR A 344 -0.94 15.90 -12.90
N PHE A 345 -1.04 15.81 -14.22
CA PHE A 345 -2.01 14.95 -14.90
C PHE A 345 -1.26 13.97 -15.79
N ILE A 346 -1.71 12.72 -15.82
CA ILE A 346 -1.22 11.73 -16.78
C ILE A 346 -2.39 11.21 -17.62
N CYS A 347 -2.11 10.85 -18.87
CA CYS A 347 -3.08 10.26 -19.78
C CYS A 347 -2.42 9.17 -20.63
N GLY A 348 -3.23 8.39 -21.36
CA GLY A 348 -2.78 7.19 -22.06
C GLY A 348 -2.07 7.41 -23.39
N ASN A 349 -2.36 8.51 -24.10
CA ASN A 349 -1.77 8.81 -25.40
C ASN A 349 -1.89 10.31 -25.76
N GLU A 350 -1.22 10.75 -26.83
CA GLU A 350 -1.23 12.16 -27.25
C GLU A 350 -2.64 12.66 -27.68
N ARG A 351 -3.48 11.80 -28.27
CA ARG A 351 -4.88 12.17 -28.60
C ARG A 351 -5.69 12.46 -27.33
N GLN A 352 -5.50 11.67 -26.27
CA GLN A 352 -6.08 11.95 -24.96
C GLN A 352 -5.52 13.23 -24.35
N ARG A 353 -4.21 13.48 -24.51
CA ARG A 353 -3.60 14.72 -24.03
C ARG A 353 -4.29 15.94 -24.66
N ASP A 354 -4.54 15.92 -25.97
CA ASP A 354 -5.28 16.98 -26.67
C ASP A 354 -6.70 17.16 -26.12
N TYR A 355 -7.41 16.05 -25.91
CA TYR A 355 -8.75 16.06 -25.32
C TYR A 355 -8.77 16.68 -23.92
N TRP A 356 -7.84 16.27 -23.05
CA TRP A 356 -7.74 16.76 -21.68
C TRP A 356 -7.18 18.17 -21.57
N MET A 357 -6.36 18.63 -22.52
CA MET A 357 -5.93 20.02 -22.58
C MET A 357 -7.12 20.98 -22.73
N GLY A 358 -8.16 20.59 -23.50
CA GLY A 358 -9.41 21.35 -23.58
C GLY A 358 -10.10 21.48 -22.21
N LEU A 359 -10.26 20.36 -21.49
CA LEU A 359 -10.84 20.35 -20.15
C LEU A 359 -10.03 21.19 -19.14
N LEU A 360 -8.71 21.03 -19.16
CA LEU A 360 -7.79 21.77 -18.30
C LEU A 360 -7.85 23.27 -18.59
N THR A 361 -7.97 23.67 -19.86
CA THR A 361 -8.19 25.06 -20.26
C THR A 361 -9.52 25.58 -19.72
N ALA A 362 -10.61 24.82 -19.84
CA ALA A 362 -11.92 25.19 -19.31
C ALA A 362 -11.94 25.36 -17.78
N ASN A 363 -11.07 24.63 -17.07
CA ASN A 363 -10.88 24.77 -15.62
C ASN A 363 -9.76 25.76 -15.23
N GLY A 364 -9.27 26.56 -16.18
CA GLY A 364 -8.27 27.60 -15.97
C GLY A 364 -6.87 27.10 -15.62
N ARG A 365 -6.57 25.82 -15.90
CA ARG A 365 -5.27 25.18 -15.59
C ARG A 365 -4.21 25.45 -16.66
N VAL A 366 -4.63 25.66 -17.90
CA VAL A 366 -3.79 26.23 -18.95
C VAL A 366 -3.86 27.74 -18.80
N ASN A 367 -2.82 28.35 -18.22
CA ASN A 367 -2.79 29.76 -17.86
C ASN A 367 -1.35 30.29 -17.88
N PRO A 368 -1.12 31.61 -17.74
CA PRO A 368 0.23 32.17 -17.79
C PRO A 368 1.21 31.58 -16.77
N ARG A 369 0.73 31.11 -15.59
CA ARG A 369 1.61 30.53 -14.56
C ARG A 369 2.13 29.15 -14.97
N SER A 370 1.25 28.29 -15.51
CA SER A 370 1.66 26.99 -16.03
C SER A 370 2.50 27.12 -17.31
N PHE A 371 2.16 28.08 -18.17
CA PHE A 371 2.89 28.32 -19.42
C PHE A 371 4.32 28.86 -19.22
N ILE A 372 4.54 29.77 -18.26
CA ILE A 372 5.90 30.27 -17.94
C ILE A 372 6.76 29.17 -17.34
N HIS A 373 6.16 28.25 -16.58
CA HIS A 373 6.87 27.10 -16.02
C HIS A 373 7.30 26.12 -17.11
N ASP A 374 6.40 25.82 -18.07
CA ASP A 374 6.68 24.99 -19.24
C ASP A 374 5.72 25.37 -20.38
N ASN A 375 6.27 25.91 -21.46
CA ASN A 375 5.48 26.36 -22.61
C ASN A 375 4.94 25.21 -23.48
N THR A 376 5.41 23.97 -23.24
CA THR A 376 4.86 22.75 -23.85
C THR A 376 3.71 22.17 -23.03
N LEU A 377 3.54 22.62 -21.78
CA LEU A 377 2.59 22.12 -20.79
C LEU A 377 2.79 20.64 -20.40
N ARG A 378 3.94 20.02 -20.73
CA ARG A 378 4.25 18.66 -20.30
C ARG A 378 4.49 18.56 -18.80
N SER A 379 4.92 19.64 -18.15
CA SER A 379 4.97 19.72 -16.68
C SER A 379 3.59 19.82 -16.01
N LEU A 380 2.51 20.01 -16.79
CA LEU A 380 1.13 20.02 -16.31
C LEU A 380 0.44 18.70 -16.64
N ILE A 381 0.48 18.26 -17.90
CA ILE A 381 -0.08 17.00 -18.37
C ILE A 381 0.86 16.30 -19.35
N ASP A 382 1.14 15.03 -19.10
CA ASP A 382 1.99 14.21 -19.97
C ASP A 382 1.41 12.80 -20.21
N VAL A 383 2.03 12.07 -21.12
CA VAL A 383 1.59 10.74 -21.56
C VAL A 383 2.29 9.66 -20.76
N VAL A 384 1.50 8.92 -19.98
CA VAL A 384 1.89 7.65 -19.34
C VAL A 384 0.91 6.60 -19.84
N GLY A 385 1.22 6.00 -20.98
CA GLY A 385 0.44 4.93 -21.59
C GLY A 385 0.58 3.60 -20.85
N ILE A 386 0.32 2.51 -21.56
CA ILE A 386 0.60 1.15 -21.08
C ILE A 386 1.94 0.72 -21.65
N GLY A 387 2.80 0.19 -20.77
CA GLY A 387 4.08 -0.35 -21.16
C GLY A 387 4.09 -1.88 -21.30
N PHE A 388 5.15 -2.39 -21.91
CA PHE A 388 5.55 -3.79 -21.90
C PHE A 388 6.40 -4.05 -20.65
N PRO A 389 6.27 -5.21 -20.00
CA PRO A 389 7.26 -5.66 -19.03
C PRO A 389 8.68 -5.50 -19.57
N ASN A 390 9.66 -5.13 -18.73
CA ASN A 390 11.07 -4.98 -19.13
C ASN A 390 11.77 -6.34 -19.32
N ARG A 391 11.05 -7.31 -19.88
CA ARG A 391 11.44 -8.69 -20.13
C ARG A 391 10.64 -9.24 -21.30
N GLU A 392 11.19 -10.29 -21.89
CA GLU A 392 10.45 -11.10 -22.86
C GLU A 392 9.30 -11.86 -22.18
N PRO A 393 8.20 -12.13 -22.91
CA PRO A 393 7.14 -12.99 -22.41
C PRO A 393 7.66 -14.42 -22.25
N HIS A 394 7.23 -15.08 -21.19
CA HIS A 394 7.60 -16.43 -20.80
C HIS A 394 6.70 -17.43 -21.49
N HIS A 395 7.29 -18.21 -22.39
CA HIS A 395 6.60 -19.29 -23.06
C HIS A 395 6.50 -20.53 -22.16
N ARG A 396 5.29 -21.07 -22.01
CA ARG A 396 5.04 -22.41 -21.48
C ARG A 396 3.81 -23.03 -22.17
N PRO A 397 3.76 -24.36 -22.32
CA PRO A 397 2.56 -25.02 -22.85
C PRO A 397 1.32 -24.71 -22.00
N LEU A 398 0.21 -24.36 -22.65
CA LEU A 398 -1.06 -24.06 -22.00
C LEU A 398 -2.26 -24.71 -22.71
N VAL A 399 -2.53 -24.35 -23.97
CA VAL A 399 -3.68 -24.87 -24.73
C VAL A 399 -3.25 -25.68 -25.94
N ARG A 400 -2.22 -25.25 -26.68
CA ARG A 400 -1.73 -25.95 -27.88
C ARG A 400 -1.18 -27.34 -27.52
N GLY A 401 -1.73 -28.39 -28.13
CA GLY A 401 -1.36 -29.79 -27.85
C GLY A 401 -1.82 -30.32 -26.50
N VAL A 402 -2.40 -29.48 -25.64
CA VAL A 402 -2.92 -29.83 -24.31
C VAL A 402 -4.45 -29.95 -24.35
N HIS A 403 -5.12 -29.00 -24.98
CA HIS A 403 -6.56 -29.00 -25.16
C HIS A 403 -6.95 -29.89 -26.34
N ALA A 404 -7.93 -30.78 -26.15
CA ALA A 404 -8.31 -31.78 -27.16
C ALA A 404 -8.69 -31.19 -28.53
N LEU A 405 -9.23 -29.96 -28.55
CA LEU A 405 -9.63 -29.25 -29.77
C LEU A 405 -8.55 -28.32 -30.36
N VAL A 406 -7.39 -28.20 -29.71
CA VAL A 406 -6.27 -27.36 -30.15
C VAL A 406 -5.05 -28.26 -30.37
N PRO A 407 -4.96 -28.95 -31.52
CA PRO A 407 -3.82 -29.83 -31.81
C PRO A 407 -2.50 -29.05 -31.92
N GLN A 408 -1.38 -29.77 -32.01
CA GLN A 408 -0.04 -29.19 -31.98
C GLN A 408 0.22 -28.21 -33.14
N ASP A 409 -0.35 -28.50 -34.31
CA ASP A 409 -0.28 -27.71 -35.54
C ASP A 409 -1.34 -26.60 -35.62
N ALA A 410 -2.23 -26.47 -34.62
CA ALA A 410 -3.28 -25.47 -34.62
C ALA A 410 -2.73 -24.05 -34.77
N ARG A 411 -3.39 -23.22 -35.59
CA ARG A 411 -3.07 -21.79 -35.72
C ARG A 411 -4.04 -20.99 -34.87
N ILE A 412 -3.57 -20.43 -33.76
CA ILE A 412 -4.44 -19.80 -32.75
C ILE A 412 -4.64 -18.33 -33.08
N ILE A 413 -5.89 -17.94 -33.33
CA ILE A 413 -6.32 -16.55 -33.48
C ILE A 413 -6.98 -16.12 -32.17
N LEU A 414 -6.40 -15.12 -31.51
CA LEU A 414 -6.77 -14.75 -30.15
C LEU A 414 -7.61 -13.46 -30.12
N TRP A 415 -8.80 -13.58 -29.52
CA TRP A 415 -9.52 -12.44 -28.94
C TRP A 415 -9.19 -12.37 -27.44
N GLY A 416 -8.20 -11.54 -27.10
CA GLY A 416 -7.66 -11.36 -25.75
C GLY A 416 -8.52 -10.43 -24.90
N GLY A 417 -9.28 -11.01 -23.97
CA GLY A 417 -10.03 -10.30 -22.94
C GLY A 417 -11.50 -10.04 -23.28
N GLY A 418 -12.19 -9.32 -22.40
CA GLY A 418 -13.65 -9.21 -22.37
C GLY A 418 -14.34 -8.90 -23.70
N ILE A 419 -15.52 -9.49 -23.88
CA ILE A 419 -16.44 -9.24 -25.00
C ILE A 419 -17.47 -8.19 -24.56
N TRP A 420 -17.10 -6.92 -24.69
CA TRP A 420 -17.92 -5.78 -24.29
C TRP A 420 -18.99 -5.42 -25.33
N ASN A 421 -20.05 -4.71 -24.91
CA ASN A 421 -21.17 -4.36 -25.78
C ASN A 421 -20.78 -3.42 -26.94
N TRP A 422 -19.72 -2.63 -26.76
CA TRP A 422 -19.16 -1.73 -27.77
C TRP A 422 -18.02 -2.36 -28.59
N LEU A 423 -17.88 -3.69 -28.56
CA LEU A 423 -16.98 -4.44 -29.45
C LEU A 423 -17.78 -5.24 -30.48
N ASP A 424 -17.10 -5.70 -31.53
CA ASP A 424 -17.72 -6.41 -32.64
C ASP A 424 -17.15 -7.82 -32.85
N PRO A 425 -17.43 -8.77 -31.94
CA PRO A 425 -17.06 -10.17 -32.15
C PRO A 425 -17.90 -10.83 -33.24
N LEU A 426 -19.07 -10.26 -33.59
CA LEU A 426 -20.02 -10.90 -34.50
C LEU A 426 -19.50 -10.90 -35.93
N THR A 427 -18.88 -9.81 -36.38
CA THR A 427 -18.24 -9.77 -37.71
C THR A 427 -17.12 -10.80 -37.81
N LEU A 428 -16.32 -10.98 -36.75
CA LEU A 428 -15.30 -12.02 -36.70
C LEU A 428 -15.89 -13.43 -36.82
N VAL A 429 -16.95 -13.73 -36.06
CA VAL A 429 -17.62 -15.05 -36.12
C VAL A 429 -18.26 -15.27 -37.50
N LYS A 430 -18.83 -14.25 -38.14
CA LYS A 430 -19.38 -14.34 -39.51
C LYS A 430 -18.31 -14.59 -40.57
N ALA A 431 -17.11 -14.02 -40.40
CA ALA A 431 -15.99 -14.20 -41.31
C ALA A 431 -15.33 -15.58 -41.17
N TRP A 432 -15.49 -16.21 -40.01
CA TRP A 432 -14.78 -17.43 -39.63
C TRP A 432 -14.92 -18.61 -40.61
N PRO A 433 -16.11 -18.92 -41.18
CA PRO A 433 -16.25 -19.99 -42.18
C PRO A 433 -15.33 -19.82 -43.40
N GLN A 434 -15.06 -18.59 -43.83
CA GLN A 434 -14.15 -18.33 -44.95
C GLN A 434 -12.70 -18.58 -44.54
N VAL A 435 -12.32 -18.16 -43.32
CA VAL A 435 -10.96 -18.37 -42.80
C VAL A 435 -10.63 -19.85 -42.67
N ILE A 436 -11.49 -20.64 -42.03
CA ILE A 436 -11.24 -22.08 -41.84
C ILE A 436 -11.32 -22.89 -43.14
N SER A 437 -11.96 -22.36 -44.18
CA SER A 437 -11.97 -23.00 -45.50
C SER A 437 -10.59 -22.96 -46.17
N GLN A 438 -9.80 -21.93 -45.90
CA GLN A 438 -8.42 -21.77 -46.37
C GLN A 438 -7.39 -22.31 -45.37
N HIS A 439 -7.67 -22.16 -44.07
CA HIS A 439 -6.81 -22.60 -42.96
C HIS A 439 -7.57 -23.54 -42.00
N PRO A 440 -7.78 -24.82 -42.34
CA PRO A 440 -8.54 -25.78 -41.50
C PRO A 440 -7.94 -26.03 -40.11
N GLU A 441 -6.65 -25.77 -39.94
CA GLU A 441 -5.92 -25.83 -38.67
C GLU A 441 -6.19 -24.64 -37.74
N ALA A 442 -6.83 -23.58 -38.25
CA ALA A 442 -7.10 -22.37 -37.49
C ALA A 442 -8.08 -22.62 -36.32
N ARG A 443 -7.81 -21.99 -35.17
CA ARG A 443 -8.66 -22.03 -33.97
C ARG A 443 -8.87 -20.61 -33.45
N LEU A 444 -10.12 -20.17 -33.40
CA LEU A 444 -10.49 -18.89 -32.82
C LEU A 444 -10.71 -19.06 -31.32
N VAL A 445 -9.95 -18.34 -30.52
CA VAL A 445 -9.98 -18.42 -29.06
C VAL A 445 -10.47 -17.09 -28.51
N PHE A 446 -11.64 -17.10 -27.89
CA PHE A 446 -12.16 -15.98 -27.09
C PHE A 446 -11.76 -16.18 -25.63
N LEU A 447 -10.95 -15.26 -25.10
CA LEU A 447 -10.55 -15.23 -23.70
C LEU A 447 -11.41 -14.23 -22.91
N GLY A 448 -11.99 -14.65 -21.79
CA GLY A 448 -12.55 -13.72 -20.81
C GLY A 448 -14.03 -13.42 -20.99
N THR A 449 -14.85 -14.46 -21.17
CA THR A 449 -16.33 -14.35 -21.24
C THR A 449 -16.97 -13.75 -19.98
N ARG A 450 -16.25 -13.72 -18.84
CA ARG A 450 -16.71 -13.11 -17.57
C ARG A 450 -15.61 -12.30 -16.90
N HIS A 451 -15.94 -11.07 -16.48
CA HIS A 451 -15.01 -10.16 -15.79
C HIS A 451 -14.66 -10.64 -14.37
N PRO A 452 -13.39 -10.45 -13.89
CA PRO A 452 -12.98 -10.88 -12.54
C PRO A 452 -13.58 -10.01 -11.42
N ASN A 453 -13.81 -8.71 -11.67
CA ASN A 453 -14.51 -7.84 -10.73
C ASN A 453 -16.03 -8.06 -10.86
N PRO A 454 -16.72 -8.54 -9.80
CA PRO A 454 -18.15 -8.85 -9.85
C PRO A 454 -19.06 -7.62 -9.96
N LEU A 455 -18.52 -6.41 -9.76
CA LEU A 455 -19.24 -5.15 -9.89
C LEU A 455 -19.39 -4.70 -11.34
N VAL A 456 -18.62 -5.27 -12.27
CA VAL A 456 -18.73 -4.95 -13.69
C VAL A 456 -19.96 -5.67 -14.28
N PRO A 457 -20.87 -4.96 -14.98
CA PRO A 457 -22.07 -5.55 -15.56
C PRO A 457 -21.75 -6.72 -16.51
N LYS A 458 -22.71 -7.66 -16.65
CA LYS A 458 -22.61 -8.67 -17.70
C LYS A 458 -22.95 -8.05 -19.05
N HIS A 459 -22.15 -8.34 -20.06
CA HIS A 459 -22.34 -7.82 -21.41
C HIS A 459 -23.05 -8.84 -22.28
N GLU A 460 -24.14 -8.42 -22.92
CA GLU A 460 -24.94 -9.28 -23.82
C GLU A 460 -24.15 -9.74 -25.05
N MET A 461 -23.16 -8.97 -25.46
CA MET A 461 -22.38 -9.26 -26.66
C MET A 461 -21.63 -10.59 -26.58
N ALA A 462 -21.20 -11.01 -25.38
CA ALA A 462 -20.61 -12.33 -25.16
C ALA A 462 -21.59 -13.45 -25.51
N ALA A 463 -22.84 -13.35 -25.02
CA ALA A 463 -23.89 -14.33 -25.31
C ALA A 463 -24.26 -14.35 -26.80
N LYS A 464 -24.35 -13.16 -27.43
CA LYS A 464 -24.62 -13.04 -28.88
C LYS A 464 -23.53 -13.73 -29.72
N ALA A 465 -22.25 -13.56 -29.36
CA ALA A 465 -21.14 -14.23 -30.04
C ALA A 465 -21.19 -15.75 -29.88
N GLU A 466 -21.47 -16.25 -28.67
CA GLU A 466 -21.62 -17.69 -28.42
C GLU A 466 -22.80 -18.29 -29.19
N SER A 467 -23.95 -17.60 -29.21
CA SER A 467 -25.13 -18.06 -29.95
C SER A 467 -24.87 -18.13 -31.45
N LEU A 468 -24.22 -17.10 -32.01
CA LEU A 468 -23.87 -17.08 -33.43
C LEU A 468 -22.85 -18.16 -33.79
N ALA A 469 -21.83 -18.38 -32.93
CA ALA A 469 -20.86 -19.45 -33.13
C ALA A 469 -21.53 -20.85 -33.12
N ALA A 470 -22.58 -21.03 -32.29
CA ALA A 470 -23.37 -22.25 -32.26
C ALA A 470 -24.26 -22.38 -33.51
N GLU A 471 -24.87 -21.28 -33.98
CA GLU A 471 -25.71 -21.24 -35.18
C GLU A 471 -24.93 -21.66 -36.44
N ILE A 472 -23.70 -21.19 -36.60
CA ILE A 472 -22.83 -21.58 -37.72
C ILE A 472 -22.16 -22.96 -37.52
N GLY A 473 -22.37 -23.60 -36.36
CA GLY A 473 -21.85 -24.93 -36.05
C GLY A 473 -20.35 -25.01 -35.73
N GLU A 474 -19.73 -23.90 -35.35
CA GLU A 474 -18.28 -23.82 -35.06
C GLU A 474 -17.93 -23.70 -33.58
N LYS A 475 -18.92 -23.40 -32.72
CA LYS A 475 -18.75 -23.44 -31.27
C LYS A 475 -18.31 -24.84 -30.84
N ASP A 476 -17.28 -24.89 -29.98
CA ASP A 476 -16.69 -26.13 -29.46
C ASP A 476 -16.15 -27.06 -30.56
N ARG A 477 -15.83 -26.50 -31.73
CA ARG A 477 -15.17 -27.20 -32.86
C ARG A 477 -13.92 -26.46 -33.30
N SER A 478 -14.10 -25.23 -33.79
CA SER A 478 -13.02 -24.35 -34.22
C SER A 478 -13.04 -22.98 -33.54
N ILE A 479 -14.17 -22.62 -32.91
CA ILE A 479 -14.31 -21.45 -32.03
C ILE A 479 -14.44 -21.94 -30.58
N LEU A 480 -13.54 -21.47 -29.73
CA LEU A 480 -13.42 -21.86 -28.33
C LEU A 480 -13.60 -20.64 -27.42
N PHE A 481 -14.39 -20.78 -26.37
CA PHE A 481 -14.64 -19.74 -25.38
C PHE A 481 -14.04 -20.15 -24.03
N PHE A 482 -13.10 -19.35 -23.51
CA PHE A 482 -12.45 -19.58 -22.23
C PHE A 482 -12.86 -18.51 -21.20
N GLU A 483 -12.95 -18.94 -19.95
CA GLU A 483 -13.06 -18.02 -18.83
C GLU A 483 -11.76 -17.23 -18.60
N TRP A 484 -11.81 -16.23 -17.70
CA TRP A 484 -10.65 -15.40 -17.38
C TRP A 484 -9.49 -16.21 -16.80
N LEU A 485 -8.33 -16.08 -17.45
CA LEU A 485 -7.07 -16.72 -17.05
C LEU A 485 -6.33 -15.91 -15.99
N SER A 486 -5.40 -16.56 -15.29
CA SER A 486 -4.42 -15.84 -14.46
C SER A 486 -3.53 -14.96 -15.34
N TYR A 487 -2.87 -13.96 -14.75
CA TYR A 487 -1.94 -13.08 -15.48
C TYR A 487 -0.82 -13.89 -16.14
N GLU A 488 -0.31 -14.92 -15.47
CA GLU A 488 0.74 -15.82 -15.98
C GLU A 488 0.23 -16.78 -17.07
N ASP A 489 -1.01 -17.28 -16.97
CA ASP A 489 -1.60 -18.13 -18.02
C ASP A 489 -1.96 -17.30 -19.26
N ARG A 490 -2.40 -16.05 -19.09
CA ARG A 490 -2.64 -15.10 -20.20
C ARG A 490 -1.37 -14.87 -21.00
N GLU A 491 -0.23 -14.69 -20.32
CA GLU A 491 1.07 -14.54 -20.96
C GLU A 491 1.47 -15.78 -21.79
N ALA A 492 1.24 -16.98 -21.24
CA ALA A 492 1.47 -18.22 -21.97
C ALA A 492 0.58 -18.34 -23.22
N LEU A 493 -0.70 -17.98 -23.12
CA LEU A 493 -1.62 -18.00 -24.26
C LEU A 493 -1.21 -17.03 -25.37
N LEU A 494 -0.71 -15.84 -25.00
CA LEU A 494 -0.19 -14.87 -25.97
C LEU A 494 1.04 -15.41 -26.71
N CYS A 495 1.91 -16.13 -26.01
CA CYS A 495 3.06 -16.80 -26.62
C CYS A 495 2.61 -17.88 -27.63
N GLU A 496 1.60 -18.67 -27.28
CA GLU A 496 1.04 -19.72 -28.15
C GLU A 496 0.19 -19.18 -29.30
N ALA A 497 -0.37 -17.99 -29.22
CA ALA A 497 -1.17 -17.39 -30.29
C ALA A 497 -0.34 -17.10 -31.55
N ASP A 498 -0.98 -17.12 -32.71
CA ASP A 498 -0.40 -16.81 -34.02
C ASP A 498 -0.82 -15.43 -34.55
N ALA A 499 -2.02 -14.98 -34.17
CA ALA A 499 -2.52 -13.65 -34.48
C ALA A 499 -3.43 -13.13 -33.34
N GLY A 500 -3.48 -11.81 -33.18
CA GLY A 500 -4.44 -11.14 -32.31
C GLY A 500 -5.56 -10.48 -33.12
N VAL A 501 -6.77 -10.44 -32.57
CA VAL A 501 -7.91 -9.74 -33.20
C VAL A 501 -8.57 -8.79 -32.22
N THR A 502 -9.00 -7.64 -32.73
CA THR A 502 -9.83 -6.68 -31.98
C THR A 502 -10.70 -5.85 -32.92
N LEU A 503 -11.98 -6.18 -32.98
CA LEU A 503 -12.94 -5.48 -33.83
C LEU A 503 -13.90 -4.64 -32.99
N HIS A 504 -14.25 -3.47 -33.50
CA HIS A 504 -15.08 -2.51 -32.77
C HIS A 504 -15.73 -1.49 -33.71
N PRO A 505 -16.90 -0.93 -33.36
CA PRO A 505 -17.46 0.21 -34.08
C PRO A 505 -16.60 1.47 -33.89
N ILE A 506 -16.74 2.43 -34.81
CA ILE A 506 -16.07 3.73 -34.70
C ILE A 506 -17.01 4.71 -33.98
N HIS A 507 -16.65 5.08 -32.75
CA HIS A 507 -17.36 6.06 -31.93
C HIS A 507 -16.39 6.98 -31.17
N ALA A 508 -16.93 7.91 -30.38
CA ALA A 508 -16.12 8.90 -29.64
C ALA A 508 -15.09 8.25 -28.71
N GLU A 509 -15.46 7.22 -27.94
CA GLU A 509 -14.52 6.48 -27.09
C GLU A 509 -13.38 5.85 -27.92
N THR A 510 -13.68 5.17 -29.04
CA THR A 510 -12.68 4.57 -29.96
C THR A 510 -11.55 5.52 -30.32
N ARG A 511 -11.88 6.79 -30.60
CA ARG A 511 -10.90 7.79 -31.03
C ARG A 511 -9.80 8.05 -30.01
N TYR A 512 -10.09 7.84 -28.72
CA TYR A 512 -9.21 8.14 -27.59
C TYR A 512 -8.73 6.90 -26.83
N SER A 513 -9.27 5.72 -27.10
CA SER A 513 -8.89 4.50 -26.38
C SER A 513 -7.41 4.14 -26.58
N LEU A 514 -6.84 3.53 -25.55
CA LEU A 514 -5.64 2.71 -25.66
C LEU A 514 -6.01 1.28 -25.25
N ARG A 515 -6.33 0.42 -26.22
CA ARG A 515 -6.86 -0.92 -25.95
C ARG A 515 -5.77 -1.83 -25.39
N THR A 516 -5.84 -2.13 -24.09
CA THR A 516 -4.84 -2.94 -23.35
C THR A 516 -4.51 -4.27 -24.05
N ARG A 517 -5.51 -4.95 -24.62
CA ARG A 517 -5.30 -6.21 -25.37
C ARG A 517 -4.36 -6.08 -26.55
N VAL A 518 -4.36 -4.93 -27.23
CA VAL A 518 -3.50 -4.72 -28.40
C VAL A 518 -2.07 -4.61 -27.93
N LEU A 519 -1.82 -3.93 -26.81
CA LEU A 519 -0.49 -3.82 -26.22
C LEU A 519 0.08 -5.20 -25.84
N ASP A 520 -0.76 -6.09 -25.33
CA ASP A 520 -0.38 -7.48 -25.08
C ASP A 520 0.01 -8.22 -26.37
N TYR A 521 -0.78 -8.05 -27.44
CA TYR A 521 -0.46 -8.65 -28.73
C TYR A 521 0.90 -8.14 -29.24
N LEU A 522 1.12 -6.84 -29.16
CA LEU A 522 2.37 -6.20 -29.57
C LEU A 522 3.56 -6.68 -28.72
N TRP A 523 3.37 -6.83 -27.40
CA TRP A 523 4.39 -7.38 -26.50
C TRP A 523 4.74 -8.83 -26.89
N ALA A 524 3.76 -9.66 -27.21
CA ALA A 524 3.96 -11.03 -27.66
C ALA A 524 4.32 -11.18 -29.16
N ARG A 525 4.52 -10.06 -29.87
CA ARG A 525 4.83 -10.00 -31.30
C ARG A 525 3.82 -10.75 -32.17
N LEU A 526 2.55 -10.61 -31.83
CA LEU A 526 1.42 -11.14 -32.60
C LEU A 526 1.04 -10.14 -33.69
N PRO A 527 0.99 -10.54 -34.97
CA PRO A 527 0.32 -9.74 -35.98
C PRO A 527 -1.14 -9.53 -35.60
N VAL A 528 -1.66 -8.33 -35.83
CA VAL A 528 -2.98 -7.93 -35.33
C VAL A 528 -3.92 -7.57 -36.48
N LEU A 529 -5.11 -8.17 -36.50
CA LEU A 529 -6.24 -7.67 -37.28
C LEU A 529 -7.11 -6.75 -36.42
N ILE A 530 -7.25 -5.50 -36.82
CA ILE A 530 -7.89 -4.45 -36.01
C ILE A 530 -8.81 -3.56 -36.84
N THR A 531 -9.92 -3.10 -36.26
CA THR A 531 -10.74 -2.05 -36.89
C THR A 531 -10.04 -0.68 -36.82
N ASP A 532 -10.18 0.14 -37.85
CA ASP A 532 -9.62 1.49 -37.88
C ASP A 532 -10.22 2.42 -36.80
N GLY A 533 -9.51 3.49 -36.45
CA GLY A 533 -10.05 4.63 -35.70
C GLY A 533 -9.34 4.99 -34.40
N ASP A 534 -8.61 4.06 -33.79
CA ASP A 534 -7.85 4.28 -32.56
C ASP A 534 -6.34 4.43 -32.79
N ILE A 535 -5.59 4.85 -31.76
CA ILE A 535 -4.13 5.05 -31.84
C ILE A 535 -3.37 3.74 -32.11
N THR A 536 -3.91 2.60 -31.68
CA THR A 536 -3.25 1.31 -31.88
C THR A 536 -3.41 0.82 -33.31
N SER A 537 -4.55 1.09 -33.97
CA SER A 537 -4.75 0.83 -35.40
C SER A 537 -3.81 1.66 -36.28
N GLU A 538 -3.49 2.89 -35.86
CA GLU A 538 -2.47 3.72 -36.50
C GLU A 538 -1.08 3.09 -36.38
N TRP A 539 -0.73 2.55 -35.20
CA TRP A 539 0.54 1.84 -35.03
C TRP A 539 0.62 0.57 -35.86
N ILE A 540 -0.47 -0.22 -35.92
CA ILE A 540 -0.50 -1.42 -36.78
C ILE A 540 -0.19 -1.05 -38.23
N ARG A 541 -0.82 0.01 -38.76
CA ARG A 541 -0.58 0.52 -40.12
C ARG A 541 0.83 1.10 -40.30
N GLN A 542 1.28 1.93 -39.36
CA GLN A 542 2.57 2.63 -39.46
C GLN A 542 3.76 1.68 -39.44
N TYR A 543 3.70 0.62 -38.63
CA TYR A 543 4.79 -0.32 -38.43
C TYR A 543 4.59 -1.65 -39.18
N ASP A 544 3.54 -1.76 -40.00
CA ASP A 544 3.22 -2.96 -40.79
C ASP A 544 3.10 -4.24 -39.92
N LEU A 545 2.30 -4.15 -38.85
CA LEU A 545 2.18 -5.17 -37.80
C LEU A 545 0.92 -6.04 -37.92
N GLY A 546 0.29 -6.06 -39.10
CA GLY A 546 -0.94 -6.77 -39.36
C GLY A 546 -1.85 -5.97 -40.29
N GLU A 547 -3.16 -6.12 -40.12
CA GLU A 547 -4.16 -5.62 -41.07
C GLU A 547 -5.18 -4.72 -40.38
N VAL A 548 -5.50 -3.59 -41.02
CA VAL A 548 -6.50 -2.64 -40.53
C VAL A 548 -7.72 -2.67 -41.44
N VAL A 549 -8.88 -2.96 -40.88
CA VAL A 549 -10.12 -3.20 -41.63
C VAL A 549 -11.21 -2.16 -41.31
N PRO A 550 -12.16 -1.91 -42.22
CA PRO A 550 -13.37 -1.15 -41.91
C PRO A 550 -14.24 -1.83 -40.84
N PRO A 551 -15.06 -1.07 -40.08
CA PRO A 551 -16.00 -1.65 -39.12
C PRO A 551 -17.09 -2.46 -39.86
N PHE A 552 -17.50 -3.58 -39.26
CA PHE A 552 -18.60 -4.44 -39.73
C PHE A 552 -18.42 -5.09 -41.12
N ASP A 553 -17.20 -5.12 -41.65
CA ASP A 553 -16.91 -5.70 -42.96
C ASP A 553 -16.41 -7.15 -42.82
N VAL A 554 -17.30 -8.11 -43.08
CA VAL A 554 -17.01 -9.55 -42.96
C VAL A 554 -15.94 -10.00 -43.96
N GLU A 555 -15.99 -9.50 -45.19
CA GLU A 555 -15.07 -9.90 -46.27
C GLU A 555 -13.67 -9.35 -46.00
N ALA A 556 -13.57 -8.09 -45.57
CA ALA A 556 -12.28 -7.49 -45.19
C ALA A 556 -11.65 -8.22 -44.00
N VAL A 557 -12.44 -8.63 -43.01
CA VAL A 557 -11.96 -9.41 -41.87
C VAL A 557 -11.44 -10.79 -42.31
N ALA A 558 -12.18 -11.51 -43.16
CA ALA A 558 -11.74 -12.81 -43.67
C ALA A 558 -10.44 -12.67 -44.49
N HIS A 559 -10.40 -11.72 -45.43
CA HIS A 559 -9.22 -11.46 -46.26
C HIS A 559 -7.99 -11.10 -45.40
N GLY A 560 -8.14 -10.18 -44.45
CA GLY A 560 -7.04 -9.75 -43.60
C GLY A 560 -6.52 -10.87 -42.70
N LEU A 561 -7.40 -11.74 -42.18
CA LEU A 561 -6.96 -12.90 -41.41
C LEU A 561 -6.23 -13.92 -42.27
N ASN A 562 -6.72 -14.21 -43.48
CA ASN A 562 -6.02 -15.10 -44.39
C ASN A 562 -4.63 -14.55 -44.75
N ALA A 563 -4.52 -13.25 -45.05
CA ALA A 563 -3.23 -12.60 -45.33
C ALA A 563 -2.23 -12.71 -44.15
N ILE A 564 -2.72 -12.59 -42.91
CA ILE A 564 -1.90 -12.80 -41.71
C ILE A 564 -1.48 -14.27 -41.58
N LEU A 565 -2.40 -15.21 -41.80
CA LEU A 565 -2.19 -16.65 -41.60
C LEU A 565 -1.36 -17.31 -42.71
N ASP A 566 -1.35 -16.74 -43.93
CA ASP A 566 -0.50 -17.16 -45.05
C ASP A 566 1.01 -17.04 -44.74
N GLN A 567 1.38 -16.38 -43.64
CA GLN A 567 2.75 -16.28 -43.16
C GLN A 567 2.89 -16.83 -41.72
N PRO A 568 4.01 -17.50 -41.40
CA PRO A 568 4.28 -17.94 -40.02
C PRO A 568 4.48 -16.73 -39.10
N LYS A 569 4.05 -16.82 -37.83
CA LYS A 569 4.22 -15.76 -36.81
C LYS A 569 5.64 -15.18 -36.78
N ALA A 570 6.65 -16.02 -36.94
CA ALA A 570 8.07 -15.63 -36.92
C ALA A 570 8.45 -14.61 -38.01
N ALA A 571 7.74 -14.58 -39.15
CA ALA A 571 7.99 -13.62 -40.23
C ALA A 571 7.69 -12.17 -39.82
N TRP A 572 6.79 -11.97 -38.86
CA TRP A 572 6.38 -10.66 -38.37
C TRP A 572 7.31 -10.11 -37.28
N ALA A 573 8.03 -10.99 -36.57
CA ALA A 573 8.78 -10.64 -35.36
C ALA A 573 9.75 -9.45 -35.49
N PRO A 574 10.52 -9.29 -36.59
CA PRO A 574 11.44 -8.15 -36.73
C PRO A 574 10.73 -6.78 -36.74
N ARG A 575 9.48 -6.72 -37.21
CA ARG A 575 8.72 -5.48 -37.37
C ARG A 575 8.34 -4.83 -36.04
N PHE A 576 8.25 -5.63 -34.96
CA PHE A 576 7.89 -5.16 -33.63
C PHE A 576 9.04 -4.47 -32.86
N ALA A 577 10.28 -4.57 -33.34
CA ALA A 577 11.46 -4.07 -32.63
C ALA A 577 11.39 -2.57 -32.24
N PRO A 578 10.91 -1.65 -33.12
CA PRO A 578 10.79 -0.24 -32.77
C PRO A 578 9.85 0.00 -31.59
N LEU A 579 8.67 -0.65 -31.58
CA LEU A 579 7.70 -0.52 -30.50
C LEU A 579 8.20 -1.15 -29.19
N HIS A 580 8.88 -2.29 -29.26
CA HIS A 580 9.50 -2.92 -28.08
C HIS A 580 10.55 -2.02 -27.43
N ALA A 581 11.32 -1.27 -28.23
CA ALA A 581 12.30 -0.34 -27.71
C ALA A 581 11.66 0.88 -27.01
N SER A 582 10.51 1.36 -27.50
CA SER A 582 9.88 2.60 -27.00
C SER A 582 8.79 2.37 -25.94
N LEU A 583 8.11 1.23 -25.95
CA LEU A 583 6.92 0.99 -25.14
C LEU A 583 7.18 0.15 -23.89
N THR A 584 8.41 0.03 -23.39
CA THR A 584 8.61 -0.67 -22.10
C THR A 584 8.08 0.16 -20.93
N TRP A 585 7.68 -0.48 -19.83
CA TRP A 585 7.22 0.22 -18.63
C TRP A 585 8.26 1.19 -18.07
N SER A 586 9.55 0.85 -18.13
CA SER A 586 10.63 1.76 -17.71
C SER A 586 10.69 3.05 -18.54
N GLN A 587 10.23 3.03 -19.79
CA GLN A 587 10.08 4.22 -20.64
C GLN A 587 8.75 4.92 -20.38
N ALA A 588 7.65 4.16 -20.34
CA ALA A 588 6.30 4.69 -20.21
C ALA A 588 6.10 5.51 -18.93
N VAL A 589 6.71 5.12 -17.81
CA VAL A 589 6.58 5.83 -16.53
C VAL A 589 7.54 7.02 -16.38
N ARG A 590 8.44 7.28 -17.34
CA ARG A 590 9.45 8.35 -17.22
C ARG A 590 8.85 9.72 -16.87
N PRO A 591 7.75 10.19 -17.47
CA PRO A 591 7.15 11.47 -17.09
C PRO A 591 6.70 11.49 -15.64
N LEU A 592 6.07 10.41 -15.17
CA LEU A 592 5.64 10.29 -13.78
C LEU A 592 6.83 10.22 -12.82
N LEU A 593 7.87 9.45 -13.15
CA LEU A 593 9.10 9.36 -12.37
C LEU A 593 9.78 10.73 -12.23
N ALA A 594 9.92 11.45 -13.35
CA ALA A 594 10.50 12.78 -13.37
C ALA A 594 9.71 13.77 -12.49
N TYR A 595 8.38 13.73 -12.56
CA TYR A 595 7.53 14.52 -11.67
C TYR A 595 7.67 14.10 -10.20
N CYS A 596 7.78 12.81 -9.90
CA CYS A 596 7.92 12.36 -8.52
C CYS A 596 9.22 12.85 -7.88
N LEU A 597 10.33 12.79 -8.63
CA LEU A 597 11.66 13.19 -8.20
C LEU A 597 11.82 14.71 -8.12
N ASN A 598 11.36 15.45 -9.14
CA ASN A 598 11.71 16.86 -9.32
C ASN A 598 10.49 17.80 -9.43
N GLY A 599 9.28 17.27 -9.57
CA GLY A 599 8.06 18.04 -9.75
C GLY A 599 7.61 18.76 -8.48
N GLY A 600 6.97 19.91 -8.64
CA GLY A 600 6.42 20.71 -7.55
C GLY A 600 4.92 20.57 -7.41
N ILE A 601 4.37 21.27 -6.42
CA ILE A 601 2.95 21.66 -6.44
C ILE A 601 2.70 22.52 -7.68
N ALA A 602 1.55 22.34 -8.35
CA ALA A 602 1.24 23.13 -9.53
C ALA A 602 1.24 24.64 -9.20
N PRO A 603 1.83 25.49 -10.06
CA PRO A 603 1.97 26.93 -9.80
C PRO A 603 0.63 27.67 -9.72
N ASP A 604 -0.43 27.05 -10.21
CA ASP A 604 -1.79 27.54 -10.22
C ASP A 604 -2.72 26.80 -9.24
N ARG A 605 -2.19 25.89 -8.41
CA ARG A 605 -2.98 25.13 -7.44
C ARG A 605 -3.81 26.09 -6.59
N PRO A 606 -5.15 25.92 -6.52
CA PRO A 606 -5.99 26.69 -5.63
C PRO A 606 -5.53 26.53 -4.17
N LYS A 607 -5.65 27.60 -3.36
CA LYS A 607 -5.44 27.48 -1.91
C LYS A 607 -6.49 26.51 -1.35
N ARG A 608 -6.10 25.26 -1.11
CA ARG A 608 -6.94 24.29 -0.43
C ARG A 608 -7.02 24.70 1.03
N GLN A 609 -8.22 24.98 1.52
CA GLN A 609 -8.40 25.23 2.94
C GLN A 609 -7.97 23.94 3.67
N PRO A 610 -6.98 24.00 4.57
CA PRO A 610 -6.64 22.84 5.36
C PRO A 610 -7.92 22.40 6.09
N LYS A 611 -8.13 21.09 6.19
CA LYS A 611 -9.12 20.54 7.14
C LYS A 611 -8.86 21.28 8.46
N PRO A 612 -9.88 21.86 9.13
CA PRO A 612 -9.65 22.49 10.42
C PRO A 612 -8.94 21.44 11.25
N VAL A 613 -7.68 21.72 11.59
CA VAL A 613 -6.88 20.86 12.47
C VAL A 613 -7.80 20.65 13.65
N ALA A 614 -8.20 19.40 13.91
CA ALA A 614 -9.00 19.08 15.09
C ALA A 614 -8.35 19.86 16.23
N PRO A 615 -9.09 20.76 16.90
CA PRO A 615 -8.52 21.88 17.62
C PRO A 615 -7.36 21.36 18.45
N VAL A 616 -6.16 21.95 18.25
CA VAL A 616 -4.99 21.63 19.05
C VAL A 616 -5.46 21.62 20.49
N ILE A 617 -5.51 20.43 21.09
CA ILE A 617 -6.03 20.30 22.44
C ILE A 617 -5.15 21.21 23.28
N PRO A 618 -5.72 22.16 24.03
CA PRO A 618 -4.93 23.17 24.69
C PRO A 618 -3.89 22.49 25.57
N VAL A 619 -2.68 23.03 25.55
CA VAL A 619 -1.45 22.55 26.20
C VAL A 619 -1.59 22.37 27.74
N SER A 620 -2.76 22.66 28.31
CA SER A 620 -3.08 22.51 29.74
C SER A 620 -3.82 21.20 30.07
N GLY A 621 -3.40 20.54 31.15
CA GLY A 621 -4.00 19.28 31.61
C GLY A 621 -5.49 19.36 31.93
N LEU A 622 -6.02 20.54 32.26
CA LEU A 622 -7.44 20.77 32.56
C LEU A 622 -8.33 20.72 31.30
N ALA A 623 -7.83 21.25 30.17
CA ALA A 623 -8.56 21.19 28.90
C ALA A 623 -8.62 19.75 28.37
N ARG A 624 -7.51 19.01 28.51
CA ARG A 624 -7.44 17.58 28.17
C ARG A 624 -8.38 16.72 29.01
N ALA A 625 -8.46 16.97 30.31
CA ALA A 625 -9.39 16.27 31.21
C ALA A 625 -10.85 16.47 30.80
N ARG A 626 -11.25 17.70 30.45
CA ARG A 626 -12.60 18.01 29.97
C ARG A 626 -12.94 17.35 28.64
N TYR A 627 -11.98 17.27 27.71
CA TYR A 627 -12.17 16.60 26.43
C TYR A 627 -12.44 15.10 26.63
N ILE A 628 -11.59 14.40 27.39
CA ILE A 628 -11.73 12.96 27.68
C ILE A 628 -13.06 12.68 28.40
N LEU A 629 -13.45 13.54 29.35
CA LEU A 629 -14.73 13.42 30.04
C LEU A 629 -15.92 13.44 29.08
N ARG A 630 -15.87 14.31 28.06
CA ARG A 630 -16.95 14.51 27.09
C ARG A 630 -16.99 13.42 26.01
N THR A 631 -15.84 12.93 25.55
CA THR A 631 -15.77 12.01 24.40
C THR A 631 -15.68 10.53 24.81
N GLN A 632 -15.06 10.24 25.95
CA GLN A 632 -14.74 8.88 26.41
C GLN A 632 -15.36 8.55 27.78
N GLY A 633 -15.98 9.55 28.42
CA GLY A 633 -16.73 9.39 29.65
C GLY A 633 -15.89 9.42 30.94
N PRO A 634 -16.57 9.50 32.10
CA PRO A 634 -15.93 9.70 33.40
C PRO A 634 -15.05 8.54 33.86
N ARG A 635 -15.38 7.30 33.47
CA ARG A 635 -14.58 6.11 33.83
C ARG A 635 -13.18 6.16 33.20
N VAL A 636 -13.08 6.54 31.93
CA VAL A 636 -11.80 6.64 31.20
C VAL A 636 -10.97 7.79 31.74
N LEU A 637 -11.58 8.93 32.05
CA LEU A 637 -10.88 10.05 32.70
C LEU A 637 -10.32 9.65 34.07
N ALA A 638 -11.13 9.02 34.93
CA ALA A 638 -10.70 8.59 36.25
C ALA A 638 -9.54 7.58 36.17
N HIS A 639 -9.60 6.64 35.21
CA HIS A 639 -8.50 5.70 34.95
C HIS A 639 -7.21 6.41 34.53
N ARG A 640 -7.29 7.35 33.58
CA ARG A 640 -6.12 8.09 33.08
C ARG A 640 -5.52 9.03 34.14
N LEU A 641 -6.35 9.69 34.95
CA LEU A 641 -5.91 10.49 36.09
C LEU A 641 -5.20 9.61 37.13
N TRP A 642 -5.79 8.47 37.51
CA TRP A 642 -5.19 7.52 38.43
C TRP A 642 -3.81 7.05 37.92
N ARG A 643 -3.68 6.68 36.64
CA ARG A 643 -2.41 6.31 36.01
C ARG A 643 -1.39 7.44 35.99
N TYR A 644 -1.83 8.67 35.70
CA TYR A 644 -0.97 9.85 35.75
C TYR A 644 -0.44 10.11 37.18
N PHE A 645 -1.29 9.97 38.21
CA PHE A 645 -0.87 10.07 39.61
C PHE A 645 0.09 8.95 40.00
N GLN A 646 -0.16 7.70 39.61
CA GLN A 646 0.76 6.58 39.81
C GLN A 646 2.13 6.85 39.17
N TRP A 647 2.15 7.35 37.93
CA TRP A 647 3.37 7.72 37.21
C TRP A 647 4.12 8.91 37.84
N ARG A 648 3.41 9.95 38.27
CA ARG A 648 4.03 11.13 38.92
C ARG A 648 4.62 10.78 40.29
N MET A 649 3.97 9.86 41.01
CA MET A 649 4.45 9.34 42.28
C MET A 649 5.69 8.45 42.12
N SER A 650 5.90 7.80 40.97
CA SER A 650 7.06 6.92 40.74
C SER A 650 8.32 7.64 40.25
N ARG A 651 8.22 8.90 39.78
CA ARG A 651 9.33 9.65 39.15
C ARG A 651 9.90 10.84 39.91
N LEU A 652 9.27 11.25 41.00
CA LEU A 652 9.87 12.23 41.89
C LEU A 652 10.43 11.50 43.09
#